data_AF-F4KQJ6-F1
#
_entry.id   AF-F4KQJ6-F1
#
_cell.length_a   1.000
_cell.length_b   1.000
_cell.length_c   1.000
_cell.angle_alpha   90.00
_cell.angle_beta   90.00
_cell.angle_gamma   90.00
#
_symmetry.space_group_name_H-M   'P 1'
#
loop_
_entity.id
_entity.type
_entity.pdbx_description
1 polymer ?
#
loop_
_entity_poly.entity_id
_entity_poly.type
_entity_poly.pdbx_seq_one_letter_code
_entity_poly.pdbx_strand_id
1 'polypeptide(L)'
;MKQTTFTSWMTKSASMSLLILAAWLLGSNVATAQATNCGCYNVTVTLDANCQFNLTRNLVSDGPCAGAYVRVMDNTPGNGSVIDCAGVWTYGLFDGRDTETTTDDVVICWGKVTAEDKTAPALICAPRDVTLDCYDVNYVLNERRTIGNVGDDLRSPRPAANATDGRTINNAEGVAGTGDNCQLGLNPPGLVDDNYKNLGYAYYKDNCFNCGCRVTLKWTDKVVFYSCTDIEFTRDGYYAKIEREWVATDCNGMRADAYIQDIFFTRPDLDDFVFSIGGPANRPVTGKTGVAAGTPGYDWVVEYQSCTPDKSLILHDDVTPYDLSYFHIGGGVNTRRIYIDKLECNYSVSIKDTEFPICGGKGVKIDRELYVFDWCAGKIVDTFHILIKIGDFQAPTATYAHHAPYVISTGPMDCTAAFPVTVVGIKSAFGVEIKDNCSLANVSVSVYTKDLYVKGILVNEGPESPWCTDLPTPRNARTECCIAWAKIDYAIMNGQMIGVPVGRHVMKIEAFDGCYNSSTLCFEFEVKDKIAPVMKCDDDLHISLSNANGYVDGYAQVTAADIDEGSWDNCKLAWIAVRRNVPTSCTASFIQKGYDSNGNGKIDAAPFDDPKDAPANWKWIVDGKEVVDGIDNNGDGDIFDRGEFFATKGGKIMTPLQDAVDFFCCDLAERVTIELWGADTADNPYTQNIDESNWNYCWNDVLIEDKVAPTCVAPWDITVDCDEKNLAIIEDKVASAAVFGDVSITTGSDCANLDTVYTVTKNLKCGYGKIVRSWALTKETVKGPITITCYQTIWVRPIHQYDICSLKTWTLIAKRQSLIRF
;
A
#
# COMPACT_ATOMS: atom_id res chain seq x y z
N MET A 1 -48.24 -30.11 -57.50
CA MET A 1 -49.60 -29.95 -56.95
C MET A 1 -50.40 -29.12 -57.96
N LYS A 2 -51.51 -29.66 -58.50
CA LYS A 2 -52.66 -29.05 -59.24
C LYS A 2 -52.40 -27.89 -60.24
N GLN A 3 -52.58 -28.09 -61.55
CA GLN A 3 -53.82 -27.99 -62.38
C GLN A 3 -54.18 -26.54 -62.84
N THR A 4 -54.14 -26.29 -64.17
CA THR A 4 -55.00 -25.40 -65.02
C THR A 4 -55.11 -23.90 -64.66
N THR A 5 -55.15 -22.87 -65.55
CA THR A 5 -55.89 -22.68 -66.83
C THR A 5 -55.63 -21.26 -67.43
N PHE A 6 -55.71 -21.14 -68.76
CA PHE A 6 -56.39 -20.12 -69.60
C PHE A 6 -56.23 -18.57 -69.42
N THR A 7 -55.58 -17.97 -70.44
CA THR A 7 -56.00 -16.87 -71.36
C THR A 7 -56.59 -15.52 -70.89
N SER A 8 -56.05 -14.44 -71.48
CA SER A 8 -56.69 -13.47 -72.42
C SER A 8 -56.42 -11.99 -72.09
N TRP A 9 -56.61 -11.14 -73.12
CA TRP A 9 -56.58 -9.65 -73.21
C TRP A 9 -55.25 -9.06 -73.72
N MET A 10 -55.17 -8.24 -74.79
CA MET A 10 -56.16 -7.35 -75.43
C MET A 10 -56.03 -7.28 -76.96
N THR A 11 -57.19 -7.12 -77.58
CA THR A 11 -57.55 -6.73 -78.94
C THR A 11 -57.28 -5.26 -79.30
N LYS A 12 -56.99 -5.03 -80.60
CA LYS A 12 -57.54 -3.98 -81.51
C LYS A 12 -57.21 -2.50 -81.21
N SER A 13 -57.07 -1.55 -82.12
CA SER A 13 -57.12 -1.36 -83.60
C SER A 13 -56.96 0.18 -83.79
N ALA A 14 -56.40 0.78 -84.84
CA ALA A 14 -56.99 0.97 -86.18
C ALA A 14 -56.27 2.13 -86.91
N SER A 15 -56.59 2.29 -88.21
CA SER A 15 -56.25 3.35 -89.19
C SER A 15 -54.93 3.20 -89.92
N MET A 16 -54.82 3.29 -91.25
CA MET A 16 -55.69 3.72 -92.37
C MET A 16 -55.09 3.06 -93.64
N SER A 17 -55.87 2.41 -94.52
CA SER A 17 -56.36 2.96 -95.82
C SER A 17 -55.22 3.39 -96.78
N LEU A 18 -55.15 3.07 -98.08
CA LEU A 18 -56.08 2.51 -99.07
C LEU A 18 -55.28 2.40 -100.42
N LEU A 19 -55.61 1.39 -101.26
CA LEU A 19 -55.51 1.37 -102.75
C LEU A 19 -54.10 1.46 -103.40
N ILE A 20 -53.75 0.73 -104.47
CA ILE A 20 -54.44 0.60 -105.76
C ILE A 20 -54.09 -0.76 -106.41
N LEU A 21 -55.13 -1.35 -107.02
CA LEU A 21 -55.14 -2.54 -107.87
C LEU A 21 -54.97 -2.17 -109.35
N ALA A 22 -54.60 -3.17 -110.17
CA ALA A 22 -54.70 -3.26 -111.64
C ALA A 22 -53.47 -2.80 -112.42
N ALA A 23 -53.01 -3.48 -113.48
CA ALA A 23 -53.31 -4.77 -114.10
C ALA A 23 -52.28 -4.94 -115.25
N TRP A 24 -52.20 -6.17 -115.80
CA TRP A 24 -51.64 -6.61 -117.11
C TRP A 24 -50.57 -7.68 -116.93
N LEU A 25 -50.92 -8.97 -117.03
CA LEU A 25 -51.19 -9.77 -118.24
C LEU A 25 -49.93 -10.51 -118.73
N LEU A 26 -50.09 -11.83 -118.79
CA LEU A 26 -49.36 -12.84 -119.58
C LEU A 26 -48.15 -13.52 -118.92
N GLY A 27 -48.20 -14.86 -118.95
CA GLY A 27 -47.00 -15.69 -118.88
C GLY A 27 -46.96 -16.67 -117.71
N SER A 28 -47.88 -17.62 -117.66
CA SER A 28 -47.72 -18.84 -116.88
C SER A 28 -46.50 -19.63 -117.40
N ASN A 29 -45.40 -19.57 -116.65
CA ASN A 29 -44.42 -20.64 -116.60
C ASN A 29 -44.53 -21.28 -115.22
N VAL A 30 -45.12 -22.47 -115.20
CA VAL A 30 -44.91 -23.45 -114.13
C VAL A 30 -43.44 -23.84 -114.21
N ALA A 31 -42.60 -23.17 -113.42
CA ALA A 31 -41.27 -23.66 -113.10
C ALA A 31 -41.45 -24.72 -112.02
N THR A 32 -41.36 -25.96 -112.46
CA THR A 32 -41.12 -27.16 -111.67
C THR A 32 -40.10 -26.90 -110.56
N ALA A 33 -40.40 -27.45 -109.38
CA ALA A 33 -39.50 -27.57 -108.25
C ALA A 33 -38.07 -27.90 -108.70
N GLN A 34 -37.16 -26.96 -108.53
CA GLN A 34 -35.75 -27.27 -108.54
C GLN A 34 -35.46 -27.90 -107.19
N ALA A 35 -35.37 -29.23 -107.16
CA ALA A 35 -34.75 -29.96 -106.07
C ALA A 35 -33.32 -29.43 -105.93
N THR A 36 -33.14 -28.47 -105.04
CA THR A 36 -31.82 -28.16 -104.50
C THR A 36 -31.53 -29.31 -103.55
N ASN A 37 -30.72 -30.26 -104.01
CA ASN A 37 -30.11 -31.26 -103.14
C ASN A 37 -29.31 -30.46 -102.10
N CYS A 38 -29.88 -30.26 -100.91
CA CYS A 38 -29.27 -29.54 -99.80
C CYS A 38 -28.93 -30.57 -98.73
N GLY A 39 -27.73 -31.13 -98.80
CA GLY A 39 -27.20 -32.01 -97.76
C GLY A 39 -26.53 -31.21 -96.64
N CYS A 40 -26.51 -31.75 -95.42
CA CYS A 40 -25.73 -31.21 -94.31
C CYS A 40 -24.54 -32.13 -94.04
N TYR A 41 -23.37 -31.56 -93.72
CA TYR A 41 -22.20 -32.33 -93.26
C TYR A 41 -21.67 -31.82 -91.93
N ASN A 42 -20.96 -32.68 -91.20
CA ASN A 42 -20.36 -32.28 -89.93
C ASN A 42 -19.14 -31.38 -90.20
N VAL A 43 -19.00 -30.32 -89.39
CA VAL A 43 -17.92 -29.35 -89.53
C VAL A 43 -17.19 -29.14 -88.21
N THR A 44 -15.90 -28.86 -88.29
CA THR A 44 -15.11 -28.37 -87.15
C THR A 44 -14.81 -26.90 -87.39
N VAL A 45 -15.08 -26.08 -86.38
CA VAL A 45 -14.89 -24.62 -86.42
C VAL A 45 -14.09 -24.17 -85.22
N THR A 46 -13.46 -23.01 -85.32
CA THR A 46 -12.70 -22.40 -84.23
C THR A 46 -13.42 -21.13 -83.80
N LEU A 47 -13.63 -21.00 -82.49
CA LEU A 47 -14.30 -19.84 -81.90
C LEU A 47 -13.43 -18.59 -82.00
N ASP A 48 -14.08 -17.43 -81.97
CA ASP A 48 -13.43 -16.13 -81.95
C ASP A 48 -13.02 -15.70 -80.52
N ALA A 49 -12.47 -14.48 -80.40
CA ALA A 49 -12.00 -13.91 -79.14
C ALA A 49 -13.10 -13.70 -78.08
N ASN A 50 -14.39 -13.80 -78.45
CA ASN A 50 -15.52 -13.73 -77.53
C ASN A 50 -16.12 -15.11 -77.23
N CYS A 51 -15.42 -16.20 -77.58
CA CYS A 51 -15.91 -17.56 -77.53
C CYS A 51 -17.13 -17.80 -78.45
N GLN A 52 -17.25 -17.04 -79.54
CA GLN A 52 -18.39 -17.14 -80.44
C GLN A 52 -17.99 -17.59 -81.84
N PHE A 53 -18.90 -18.23 -82.56
CA PHE A 53 -18.75 -18.49 -83.97
C PHE A 53 -20.09 -18.43 -84.69
N ASN A 54 -20.19 -17.57 -85.71
CA ASN A 54 -21.40 -17.49 -86.52
C ASN A 54 -21.40 -18.56 -87.62
N LEU A 55 -22.20 -19.60 -87.43
CA LEU A 55 -22.31 -20.73 -88.35
C LEU A 55 -23.11 -20.35 -89.59
N THR A 56 -22.41 -19.91 -90.63
CA THR A 56 -23.07 -19.53 -91.89
C THR A 56 -23.56 -20.76 -92.65
N ARG A 57 -24.68 -20.60 -93.36
CA ARG A 57 -25.25 -21.63 -94.24
C ARG A 57 -24.21 -22.26 -95.17
N ASN A 58 -23.41 -21.42 -95.82
CA ASN A 58 -22.45 -21.89 -96.83
C ASN A 58 -21.36 -22.80 -96.25
N LEU A 59 -21.15 -22.77 -94.93
CA LEU A 59 -20.17 -23.63 -94.27
C LEU A 59 -20.70 -25.05 -94.03
N VAL A 60 -22.02 -25.23 -93.99
CA VAL A 60 -22.67 -26.47 -93.54
C VAL A 60 -23.49 -27.18 -94.62
N SER A 61 -23.77 -26.50 -95.74
CA SER A 61 -24.63 -27.01 -96.81
C SER A 61 -23.86 -27.52 -98.02
N ASP A 62 -24.23 -28.70 -98.51
CA ASP A 62 -23.81 -29.26 -99.81
C ASP A 62 -24.79 -28.78 -100.91
N GLY A 63 -24.50 -27.62 -101.53
CA GLY A 63 -25.29 -27.03 -102.63
C GLY A 63 -25.82 -25.59 -102.37
N PRO A 64 -26.38 -24.90 -103.40
CA PRO A 64 -26.87 -23.53 -103.28
C PRO A 64 -28.25 -23.48 -102.60
N CYS A 65 -28.29 -23.60 -101.27
CA CYS A 65 -29.50 -23.61 -100.44
C CYS A 65 -30.12 -22.20 -100.25
N ALA A 66 -30.54 -21.56 -101.35
CA ALA A 66 -31.10 -20.21 -101.34
C ALA A 66 -32.33 -20.09 -100.42
N GLY A 67 -32.38 -19.03 -99.59
CA GLY A 67 -33.47 -18.80 -98.62
C GLY A 67 -33.31 -19.51 -97.27
N ALA A 68 -32.43 -20.53 -97.17
CA ALA A 68 -32.24 -21.26 -95.92
C ALA A 68 -31.37 -20.50 -94.90
N TYR A 69 -31.65 -20.71 -93.61
CA TYR A 69 -30.82 -20.19 -92.50
C TYR A 69 -30.52 -21.30 -91.48
N VAL A 70 -29.49 -21.06 -90.66
CA VAL A 70 -28.98 -22.03 -89.68
C VAL A 70 -29.50 -21.67 -88.29
N ARG A 71 -29.91 -22.67 -87.51
CA ARG A 71 -30.04 -22.56 -86.04
C ARG A 71 -29.15 -23.61 -85.38
N VAL A 72 -28.49 -23.24 -84.30
CA VAL A 72 -27.69 -24.15 -83.49
C VAL A 72 -28.42 -24.42 -82.18
N MET A 73 -28.43 -25.69 -81.78
CA MET A 73 -28.89 -26.11 -80.46
C MET A 73 -27.68 -26.09 -79.50
N ASP A 74 -27.27 -24.89 -79.12
CA ASP A 74 -26.19 -24.61 -78.17
C ASP A 74 -26.74 -24.22 -76.79
N ASN A 75 -25.92 -23.53 -75.98
CA ASN A 75 -26.34 -23.08 -74.65
C ASN A 75 -27.38 -21.94 -74.70
N THR A 76 -27.47 -21.22 -75.83
CA THR A 76 -28.44 -20.14 -76.04
C THR A 76 -29.18 -20.31 -77.38
N PRO A 77 -30.09 -21.29 -77.52
CA PRO A 77 -30.73 -21.63 -78.80
C PRO A 77 -31.53 -20.49 -79.47
N GLY A 78 -31.80 -19.39 -78.76
CA GLY A 78 -32.48 -18.19 -79.26
C GLY A 78 -31.58 -17.22 -80.03
N ASN A 79 -30.26 -17.41 -80.04
CA ASN A 79 -29.29 -16.55 -80.74
C ASN A 79 -29.13 -16.91 -82.24
N GLY A 80 -29.85 -17.92 -82.73
CA GLY A 80 -29.88 -18.31 -84.13
C GLY A 80 -28.67 -19.16 -84.54
N SER A 81 -27.86 -18.64 -85.45
CA SER A 81 -26.71 -19.35 -86.04
C SER A 81 -25.40 -19.19 -85.24
N VAL A 82 -25.43 -18.45 -84.12
CA VAL A 82 -24.24 -18.19 -83.31
C VAL A 82 -24.02 -19.36 -82.36
N ILE A 83 -22.83 -19.94 -82.39
CA ILE A 83 -22.34 -20.87 -81.38
C ILE A 83 -21.68 -20.03 -80.29
N ASP A 84 -22.07 -20.21 -79.04
CA ASP A 84 -21.60 -19.38 -77.92
C ASP A 84 -20.60 -20.06 -76.98
N CYS A 85 -20.30 -21.35 -77.19
CA CYS A 85 -19.39 -22.14 -76.38
C CYS A 85 -18.66 -23.24 -77.16
N ALA A 86 -17.49 -23.64 -76.66
CA ALA A 86 -16.76 -24.80 -77.18
C ALA A 86 -17.51 -26.10 -76.85
N GLY A 87 -17.45 -27.07 -77.77
CA GLY A 87 -18.15 -28.33 -77.63
C GLY A 87 -18.67 -28.88 -78.94
N VAL A 88 -19.47 -29.95 -78.85
CA VAL A 88 -20.12 -30.56 -80.01
C VAL A 88 -21.61 -30.23 -79.95
N TRP A 89 -22.05 -29.39 -80.88
CA TRP A 89 -23.42 -28.90 -80.95
C TRP A 89 -24.14 -29.50 -82.16
N THR A 90 -25.47 -29.57 -82.08
CA THR A 90 -26.30 -29.98 -83.22
C THR A 90 -26.84 -28.74 -83.89
N TYR A 91 -26.68 -28.61 -85.20
CA TYR A 91 -27.27 -27.52 -85.98
C TYR A 91 -28.34 -28.07 -86.94
N GLY A 92 -29.34 -27.25 -87.22
CA GLY A 92 -30.35 -27.49 -88.24
C GLY A 92 -30.32 -26.41 -89.32
N LEU A 93 -30.49 -26.80 -90.57
CA LEU A 93 -30.71 -25.90 -91.69
C LEU A 93 -32.21 -25.84 -91.98
N PHE A 94 -32.79 -24.64 -91.97
CA PHE A 94 -34.24 -24.41 -92.09
C PHE A 94 -34.56 -23.64 -93.36
N ASP A 95 -35.70 -23.90 -93.98
CA ASP A 95 -36.03 -23.39 -95.33
C ASP A 95 -36.53 -21.94 -95.40
N GLY A 96 -36.73 -21.27 -94.26
CA GLY A 96 -37.07 -19.84 -94.21
C GLY A 96 -38.41 -19.47 -94.81
N ARG A 97 -39.35 -20.42 -94.94
CA ARG A 97 -40.70 -20.12 -95.41
C ARG A 97 -41.54 -19.46 -94.32
N ASP A 98 -41.39 -18.15 -94.18
CA ASP A 98 -42.35 -17.32 -93.44
C ASP A 98 -43.67 -17.27 -94.23
N THR A 99 -44.56 -18.23 -93.95
CA THR A 99 -45.93 -18.22 -94.45
C THR A 99 -46.88 -18.03 -93.28
N GLU A 100 -47.72 -16.99 -93.36
CA GLU A 100 -48.63 -16.44 -92.33
C GLU A 100 -49.57 -17.43 -91.60
N THR A 101 -49.46 -18.76 -91.81
CA THR A 101 -50.41 -19.74 -91.27
C THR A 101 -49.82 -20.95 -90.55
N THR A 102 -48.49 -21.08 -90.40
CA THR A 102 -47.87 -22.11 -89.52
C THR A 102 -46.52 -21.65 -89.00
N THR A 103 -46.33 -21.65 -87.68
CA THR A 103 -45.11 -21.25 -86.95
C THR A 103 -43.96 -22.27 -87.01
N ASP A 104 -43.97 -23.22 -87.96
CA ASP A 104 -43.06 -24.36 -87.94
C ASP A 104 -42.14 -24.32 -89.17
N ASP A 105 -40.95 -23.73 -89.00
CA ASP A 105 -39.86 -23.84 -89.97
C ASP A 105 -39.49 -25.31 -90.18
N VAL A 106 -39.46 -25.79 -91.43
CA VAL A 106 -39.13 -27.19 -91.73
C VAL A 106 -37.62 -27.38 -91.80
N VAL A 107 -37.11 -28.36 -91.05
CA VAL A 107 -35.70 -28.78 -91.09
C VAL A 107 -35.41 -29.40 -92.46
N ILE A 108 -34.54 -28.78 -93.26
CA ILE A 108 -34.03 -29.31 -94.52
C ILE A 108 -33.08 -30.49 -94.23
N CYS A 109 -32.11 -30.25 -93.34
CA CYS A 109 -31.16 -31.23 -92.87
C CYS A 109 -30.57 -30.78 -91.52
N TRP A 110 -29.90 -31.69 -90.82
CA TRP A 110 -29.19 -31.40 -89.57
C TRP A 110 -27.83 -32.08 -89.57
N GLY A 111 -26.91 -31.54 -88.79
CA GLY A 111 -25.55 -32.06 -88.64
C GLY A 111 -24.96 -31.68 -87.28
N LYS A 112 -23.72 -32.11 -87.05
CA LYS A 112 -22.95 -31.72 -85.87
C LYS A 112 -21.89 -30.69 -86.23
N VAL A 113 -21.71 -29.70 -85.36
CA VAL A 113 -20.58 -28.77 -85.40
C VAL A 113 -19.73 -28.99 -84.16
N THR A 114 -18.45 -29.28 -84.37
CA THR A 114 -17.45 -29.29 -83.30
C THR A 114 -16.82 -27.90 -83.24
N ALA A 115 -17.20 -27.11 -82.25
CA ALA A 115 -16.57 -25.83 -81.97
C ALA A 115 -15.40 -26.03 -81.02
N GLU A 116 -14.20 -25.72 -81.48
CA GLU A 116 -12.96 -25.81 -80.71
C GLU A 116 -12.55 -24.43 -80.25
N ASP A 117 -12.23 -24.29 -78.96
CA ASP A 117 -11.46 -23.15 -78.50
C ASP A 117 -9.98 -23.40 -78.76
N LYS A 118 -9.34 -22.45 -79.43
CA LYS A 118 -7.89 -22.45 -79.73
C LYS A 118 -7.23 -21.16 -79.25
N THR A 119 -7.92 -20.40 -78.43
CA THR A 119 -7.37 -19.20 -77.81
C THR A 119 -6.76 -19.62 -76.48
N ALA A 120 -5.54 -19.18 -76.19
CA ALA A 120 -4.97 -19.39 -74.87
C ALA A 120 -5.51 -18.34 -73.89
N PRO A 121 -5.55 -18.63 -72.58
CA PRO A 121 -5.93 -17.64 -71.58
C PRO A 121 -5.08 -16.36 -71.69
N ALA A 122 -5.70 -15.20 -71.57
CA ALA A 122 -5.01 -13.92 -71.60
C ALA A 122 -4.63 -13.46 -70.20
N LEU A 123 -3.43 -12.91 -70.02
CA LEU A 123 -3.03 -12.24 -68.79
C LEU A 123 -3.83 -10.94 -68.64
N ILE A 124 -4.60 -10.85 -67.56
CA ILE A 124 -5.45 -9.69 -67.22
C ILE A 124 -4.72 -8.73 -66.29
N CYS A 125 -3.99 -9.28 -65.31
CA CYS A 125 -3.27 -8.49 -64.33
C CYS A 125 -2.04 -9.26 -63.83
N ALA A 126 -0.90 -8.60 -63.91
CA ALA A 126 0.40 -9.20 -63.61
C ALA A 126 0.95 -8.71 -62.27
N PRO A 127 1.45 -9.59 -61.38
CA PRO A 127 2.02 -9.20 -60.11
C PRO A 127 3.18 -8.23 -60.33
N ARG A 128 3.28 -7.24 -59.45
CA ARG A 128 4.37 -6.26 -59.51
C ARG A 128 5.66 -6.92 -59.05
N ASP A 129 6.77 -6.42 -59.58
CA ASP A 129 8.09 -6.76 -59.06
C ASP A 129 8.23 -6.18 -57.65
N VAL A 130 8.96 -6.90 -56.79
CA VAL A 130 9.14 -6.56 -55.37
C VAL A 130 10.62 -6.65 -55.04
N THR A 131 11.11 -5.74 -54.21
CA THR A 131 12.46 -5.81 -53.63
C THR A 131 12.35 -6.14 -52.15
N LEU A 132 13.08 -7.16 -51.71
CA LEU A 132 13.13 -7.64 -50.33
C LEU A 132 14.58 -7.68 -49.83
N ASP A 133 14.78 -7.98 -48.56
CA ASP A 133 16.11 -8.16 -48.02
C ASP A 133 16.68 -9.53 -48.34
N CYS A 134 17.98 -9.60 -48.58
CA CYS A 134 18.73 -10.80 -48.98
C CYS A 134 18.54 -12.00 -48.05
N TYR A 135 18.24 -11.79 -46.77
CA TYR A 135 17.95 -12.87 -45.84
C TYR A 135 16.57 -13.52 -46.10
N ASP A 136 15.72 -12.96 -46.98
CA ASP A 136 14.42 -13.49 -47.37
C ASP A 136 14.48 -14.48 -48.54
N VAL A 137 15.61 -14.60 -49.25
CA VAL A 137 15.76 -15.46 -50.44
C VAL A 137 15.34 -16.91 -50.16
N ASN A 138 15.93 -17.50 -49.12
CA ASN A 138 15.63 -18.88 -48.71
C ASN A 138 14.18 -19.05 -48.25
N TYR A 139 13.57 -18.00 -47.70
CA TYR A 139 12.19 -18.05 -47.24
C TYR A 139 11.23 -18.08 -48.42
N VAL A 140 11.40 -17.19 -49.39
CA VAL A 140 10.55 -17.14 -50.60
C VAL A 140 10.62 -18.44 -51.39
N LEU A 141 11.81 -19.02 -51.55
CA LEU A 141 11.99 -20.27 -52.32
C LEU A 141 11.28 -21.48 -51.69
N ASN A 142 11.24 -21.53 -50.37
CA ASN A 142 10.74 -22.67 -49.62
C ASN A 142 9.31 -22.49 -49.10
N GLU A 143 8.78 -21.27 -49.13
CA GLU A 143 7.43 -20.96 -48.69
C GLU A 143 6.48 -20.71 -49.86
N ARG A 144 5.69 -21.75 -50.19
CA ARG A 144 4.73 -21.72 -51.29
C ARG A 144 3.50 -20.83 -51.04
N ARG A 145 3.33 -20.33 -49.82
CA ARG A 145 2.25 -19.43 -49.39
C ARG A 145 2.64 -17.96 -49.52
N THR A 146 3.69 -17.64 -50.26
CA THR A 146 4.05 -16.24 -50.58
C THR A 146 3.29 -15.69 -51.79
N ILE A 147 2.12 -16.26 -52.10
CA ILE A 147 1.32 -15.92 -53.29
C ILE A 147 -0.08 -15.50 -52.87
N GLY A 148 -0.56 -14.39 -53.44
CA GLY A 148 -1.86 -13.82 -53.08
C GLY A 148 -1.91 -12.34 -53.39
N ASN A 149 -2.99 -11.67 -53.00
CA ASN A 149 -3.11 -10.24 -53.21
C ASN A 149 -2.25 -9.45 -52.23
N VAL A 150 -1.57 -8.43 -52.74
CA VAL A 150 -0.82 -7.47 -51.94
C VAL A 150 -1.83 -6.60 -51.19
N GLY A 151 -1.84 -6.67 -49.86
CA GLY A 151 -2.82 -6.00 -48.99
C GLY A 151 -3.87 -6.93 -48.35
N ASP A 152 -4.02 -8.17 -48.82
CA ASP A 152 -4.70 -9.27 -48.10
C ASP A 152 -3.62 -10.22 -47.54
N ASP A 153 -2.76 -9.67 -46.69
CA ASP A 153 -1.44 -10.22 -46.32
C ASP A 153 -1.48 -11.46 -45.42
N LEU A 154 -2.67 -12.05 -45.19
CA LEU A 154 -2.84 -13.20 -44.29
C LEU A 154 -3.51 -14.39 -44.97
N ARG A 155 -3.75 -14.33 -46.28
CA ARG A 155 -4.49 -15.34 -47.04
C ARG A 155 -3.82 -15.69 -48.35
N SER A 156 -3.52 -16.97 -48.57
CA SER A 156 -3.05 -17.48 -49.87
C SER A 156 -4.10 -18.34 -50.58
N PRO A 157 -4.04 -18.43 -51.91
CA PRO A 157 -4.87 -19.35 -52.68
C PRO A 157 -4.61 -20.80 -52.30
N ARG A 158 -5.68 -21.59 -52.18
CA ARG A 158 -5.58 -23.02 -51.92
C ARG A 158 -5.03 -23.78 -53.13
N PRO A 159 -3.90 -24.49 -53.01
CA PRO A 159 -3.41 -25.35 -54.08
C PRO A 159 -4.37 -26.53 -54.33
N ALA A 160 -4.32 -27.06 -55.54
CA ALA A 160 -5.05 -28.23 -55.96
C ALA A 160 -4.67 -29.45 -55.10
N ALA A 161 -5.68 -30.19 -54.61
CA ALA A 161 -5.46 -31.31 -53.69
C ALA A 161 -4.63 -32.46 -54.30
N ASN A 162 -4.61 -32.56 -55.63
CA ASN A 162 -3.86 -33.55 -56.40
C ASN A 162 -2.47 -33.05 -56.85
N ALA A 163 -2.10 -31.81 -56.55
CA ALA A 163 -0.81 -31.25 -56.92
C ALA A 163 0.27 -31.66 -55.90
N THR A 164 1.15 -32.57 -56.30
CA THR A 164 2.27 -33.06 -55.46
C THR A 164 3.25 -31.95 -55.08
N ASP A 165 3.37 -30.91 -55.92
CA ASP A 165 4.22 -29.74 -55.68
C ASP A 165 3.52 -28.64 -54.86
N GLY A 166 2.19 -28.69 -54.73
CA GLY A 166 1.37 -27.64 -54.11
C GLY A 166 1.48 -26.27 -54.77
N ARG A 167 1.84 -26.19 -56.05
CA ARG A 167 1.98 -24.93 -56.82
C ARG A 167 0.98 -24.79 -57.96
N THR A 168 0.03 -25.71 -58.04
CA THR A 168 -1.04 -25.69 -59.05
C THR A 168 -2.34 -25.23 -58.40
N ILE A 169 -3.05 -24.30 -59.04
CA ILE A 169 -4.31 -23.72 -58.57
C ILE A 169 -5.36 -23.98 -59.65
N ASN A 170 -6.42 -24.68 -59.28
CA ASN A 170 -7.52 -24.97 -60.20
C ASN A 170 -8.56 -23.85 -60.11
N ASN A 171 -9.27 -23.60 -61.22
CA ASN A 171 -10.27 -22.52 -61.30
C ASN A 171 -9.69 -21.18 -60.85
N ALA A 172 -8.49 -20.87 -61.36
CA ALA A 172 -7.61 -19.79 -60.97
C ALA A 172 -8.07 -18.39 -61.40
N GLU A 173 -9.22 -18.27 -62.06
CA GLU A 173 -9.75 -16.94 -62.40
C GLU A 173 -10.11 -16.17 -61.13
N GLY A 174 -9.78 -14.88 -61.12
CA GLY A 174 -10.08 -14.00 -60.01
C GLY A 174 -11.58 -13.93 -59.73
N VAL A 175 -11.96 -13.94 -58.46
CA VAL A 175 -13.33 -13.69 -58.02
C VAL A 175 -13.53 -12.22 -57.68
N ALA A 176 -14.76 -11.71 -57.83
CA ALA A 176 -15.06 -10.32 -57.46
C ALA A 176 -14.72 -10.08 -55.98
N GLY A 177 -13.88 -9.08 -55.72
CA GLY A 177 -13.34 -8.76 -54.41
C GLY A 177 -12.68 -7.39 -54.39
N THR A 178 -12.04 -7.06 -53.28
CA THR A 178 -11.27 -5.83 -53.13
C THR A 178 -9.81 -6.22 -52.90
N GLY A 179 -8.89 -5.78 -53.77
CA GLY A 179 -7.46 -5.83 -53.46
C GLY A 179 -6.51 -6.43 -54.49
N ASP A 180 -6.84 -6.55 -55.78
CA ASP A 180 -5.80 -6.88 -56.76
C ASP A 180 -4.81 -5.72 -56.96
N ASN A 181 -3.62 -6.11 -57.38
CA ASN A 181 -2.50 -5.27 -57.77
C ASN A 181 -2.78 -4.36 -58.98
N CYS A 182 -3.84 -4.60 -59.76
CA CYS A 182 -4.24 -3.77 -60.91
C CYS A 182 -5.53 -2.99 -60.71
N GLN A 183 -6.10 -2.96 -59.50
CA GLN A 183 -7.33 -2.23 -59.18
C GLN A 183 -8.56 -2.64 -60.02
N LEU A 184 -8.60 -3.88 -60.49
CA LEU A 184 -9.73 -4.47 -61.21
C LEU A 184 -10.76 -5.12 -60.26
N GLY A 185 -10.47 -5.14 -58.95
CA GLY A 185 -11.39 -5.69 -57.95
C GLY A 185 -11.48 -7.22 -58.01
N LEU A 186 -10.36 -7.88 -58.26
CA LEU A 186 -10.24 -9.34 -58.27
C LEU A 186 -9.47 -9.83 -57.04
N ASN A 187 -9.90 -10.98 -56.51
CA ASN A 187 -9.17 -11.73 -55.50
C ASN A 187 -8.85 -13.13 -56.00
N PRO A 188 -7.76 -13.77 -55.53
CA PRO A 188 -7.47 -15.13 -55.93
C PRO A 188 -8.56 -16.10 -55.44
N PRO A 189 -8.80 -17.19 -56.15
CA PRO A 189 -9.84 -18.14 -55.77
C PRO A 189 -9.40 -19.01 -54.58
N GLY A 190 -10.37 -19.35 -53.73
CA GLY A 190 -10.17 -20.31 -52.64
C GLY A 190 -9.12 -19.87 -51.62
N LEU A 191 -9.15 -18.61 -51.20
CA LEU A 191 -8.25 -18.07 -50.17
C LEU A 191 -8.38 -18.81 -48.83
N VAL A 192 -7.25 -19.08 -48.20
CA VAL A 192 -7.14 -19.71 -46.89
C VAL A 192 -6.21 -18.89 -46.01
N ASP A 193 -6.64 -18.62 -44.77
CA ASP A 193 -5.80 -17.94 -43.79
C ASP A 193 -4.54 -18.77 -43.50
N ASP A 194 -3.37 -18.15 -43.62
CA ASP A 194 -2.10 -18.85 -43.41
C ASP A 194 -0.98 -18.04 -42.76
N ASN A 195 -1.17 -16.75 -42.51
CA ASN A 195 -0.20 -15.89 -41.82
C ASN A 195 1.14 -15.71 -42.54
N TYR A 196 1.12 -15.70 -43.87
CA TYR A 196 2.28 -15.35 -44.69
C TYR A 196 1.95 -14.13 -45.52
N LYS A 197 2.85 -13.14 -45.52
CA LYS A 197 2.70 -11.99 -46.42
C LYS A 197 2.83 -12.45 -47.86
N ASN A 198 1.98 -11.87 -48.72
CA ASN A 198 1.92 -12.22 -50.11
C ASN A 198 2.84 -11.33 -50.96
N LEU A 199 3.37 -11.90 -52.04
CA LEU A 199 4.21 -11.20 -53.02
C LEU A 199 3.49 -10.93 -54.35
N GLY A 200 2.21 -11.29 -54.47
CA GLY A 200 1.42 -11.08 -55.68
C GLY A 200 0.83 -12.37 -56.26
N TYR A 201 -0.09 -12.17 -57.21
CA TYR A 201 -0.79 -13.21 -57.94
C TYR A 201 -0.98 -12.79 -59.41
N ALA A 202 -0.79 -13.72 -60.36
CA ALA A 202 -1.03 -13.46 -61.78
C ALA A 202 -2.45 -13.89 -62.18
N TYR A 203 -3.24 -12.93 -62.64
CA TYR A 203 -4.62 -13.16 -63.05
C TYR A 203 -4.70 -13.40 -64.55
N TYR A 204 -5.21 -14.57 -64.91
CA TYR A 204 -5.50 -14.93 -66.29
C TYR A 204 -7.01 -15.12 -66.46
N LYS A 205 -7.49 -14.88 -67.68
CA LYS A 205 -8.87 -15.14 -68.05
C LYS A 205 -8.95 -15.71 -69.45
N ASP A 206 -9.75 -16.75 -69.57
CA ASP A 206 -10.08 -17.40 -70.82
C ASP A 206 -11.28 -16.70 -71.52
N ASN A 207 -11.28 -16.65 -72.85
CA ASN A 207 -12.40 -16.12 -73.64
C ASN A 207 -13.67 -16.97 -73.45
N CYS A 208 -13.53 -18.28 -73.29
CA CYS A 208 -14.61 -19.23 -73.04
C CYS A 208 -14.95 -19.42 -71.55
N PHE A 209 -14.51 -18.50 -70.69
CA PHE A 209 -14.81 -18.53 -69.24
C PHE A 209 -16.30 -18.67 -68.91
N ASN A 210 -17.18 -17.96 -69.63
CA ASN A 210 -18.62 -17.98 -69.35
C ASN A 210 -19.26 -19.35 -69.65
N CYS A 211 -18.59 -20.19 -70.44
CA CYS A 211 -19.01 -21.55 -70.78
C CYS A 211 -18.60 -22.59 -69.73
N GLY A 212 -17.96 -22.16 -68.64
CA GLY A 212 -17.41 -23.06 -67.63
C GLY A 212 -16.02 -23.59 -67.98
N CYS A 213 -15.37 -23.11 -69.04
CA CYS A 213 -13.94 -23.32 -69.22
C CYS A 213 -13.21 -22.53 -68.14
N ARG A 214 -12.38 -23.21 -67.35
CA ARG A 214 -11.71 -22.63 -66.19
C ARG A 214 -10.20 -22.71 -66.37
N VAL A 215 -9.50 -21.65 -66.00
CA VAL A 215 -8.05 -21.61 -66.03
C VAL A 215 -7.46 -22.40 -64.85
N THR A 216 -6.45 -23.20 -65.15
CA THR A 216 -5.53 -23.78 -64.18
C THR A 216 -4.23 -22.98 -64.21
N LEU A 217 -3.79 -22.48 -63.06
CA LEU A 217 -2.56 -21.70 -62.92
C LEU A 217 -1.49 -22.51 -62.20
N LYS A 218 -0.28 -22.51 -62.73
CA LYS A 218 0.90 -23.12 -62.10
C LYS A 218 2.02 -22.10 -62.00
N TRP A 219 2.80 -22.16 -60.92
CA TRP A 219 3.98 -21.30 -60.77
C TRP A 219 5.24 -22.06 -60.35
N THR A 220 6.40 -21.53 -60.71
CA THR A 220 7.73 -22.06 -60.34
C THR A 220 8.74 -20.94 -60.12
N ASP A 221 9.60 -21.10 -59.11
CA ASP A 221 10.66 -20.15 -58.80
C ASP A 221 12.03 -20.66 -59.23
N LYS A 222 12.85 -19.74 -59.73
CA LYS A 222 14.27 -19.96 -60.03
C LYS A 222 15.09 -18.82 -59.43
N VAL A 223 16.06 -19.15 -58.58
CA VAL A 223 16.97 -18.17 -57.97
C VAL A 223 18.25 -17.99 -58.79
N VAL A 224 18.72 -16.75 -58.86
CA VAL A 224 20.01 -16.34 -59.39
C VAL A 224 20.71 -15.52 -58.31
N PHE A 225 21.89 -15.94 -57.87
CA PHE A 225 22.74 -15.16 -56.97
C PHE A 225 23.76 -14.36 -57.77
N TYR A 226 23.96 -13.10 -57.39
CA TYR A 226 24.95 -12.22 -57.99
C TYR A 226 26.20 -12.18 -57.11
N SER A 227 27.37 -12.29 -57.74
CA SER A 227 28.65 -12.06 -57.08
C SER A 227 28.85 -10.56 -56.82
N CYS A 228 29.72 -10.23 -55.85
CA CYS A 228 30.04 -8.84 -55.52
C CYS A 228 30.63 -8.04 -56.70
N THR A 229 31.08 -8.71 -57.76
CA THR A 229 31.66 -8.10 -58.96
C THR A 229 30.67 -7.92 -60.11
N ASP A 230 29.48 -8.51 -60.01
CA ASP A 230 28.47 -8.44 -61.07
C ASP A 230 27.87 -7.03 -61.16
N ILE A 231 27.38 -6.67 -62.35
CA ILE A 231 26.85 -5.31 -62.59
C ILE A 231 25.53 -5.08 -61.84
N GLU A 232 24.73 -6.13 -61.69
CA GLU A 232 23.49 -6.12 -60.93
C GLU A 232 23.73 -5.81 -59.45
N PHE A 233 24.83 -6.31 -58.88
CA PHE A 233 25.23 -5.99 -57.52
C PHE A 233 25.84 -4.58 -57.42
N THR A 234 26.78 -4.24 -58.31
CA THR A 234 27.56 -3.00 -58.20
C THR A 234 26.81 -1.74 -58.62
N ARG A 235 25.87 -1.83 -59.57
CA ARG A 235 25.04 -0.70 -60.04
C ARG A 235 23.71 -0.62 -59.30
N ASP A 236 23.03 -1.75 -59.14
CA ASP A 236 21.63 -1.79 -58.68
C ASP A 236 21.50 -2.29 -57.23
N GLY A 237 22.57 -2.84 -56.63
CA GLY A 237 22.58 -3.32 -55.24
C GLY A 237 21.96 -4.70 -55.04
N TYR A 238 21.67 -5.45 -56.11
CA TYR A 238 20.99 -6.73 -56.02
C TYR A 238 21.96 -7.87 -55.65
N TYR A 239 21.70 -8.49 -54.50
CA TYR A 239 22.37 -9.70 -54.01
C TYR A 239 21.86 -10.95 -54.73
N ALA A 240 20.55 -11.04 -54.96
CA ALA A 240 19.93 -12.15 -55.67
C ALA A 240 18.66 -11.70 -56.40
N LYS A 241 18.19 -12.54 -57.32
CA LYS A 241 16.89 -12.41 -57.99
C LYS A 241 16.19 -13.76 -58.01
N ILE A 242 14.89 -13.78 -57.70
CA ILE A 242 14.01 -14.92 -57.99
C ILE A 242 13.14 -14.56 -59.20
N GLU A 243 13.23 -15.38 -60.23
CA GLU A 243 12.34 -15.37 -61.39
C GLU A 243 11.18 -16.33 -61.08
N ARG A 244 9.99 -15.76 -60.81
CA ARG A 244 8.77 -16.54 -60.59
C ARG A 244 7.97 -16.60 -61.88
N GLU A 245 7.96 -17.78 -62.48
CA GLU A 245 7.25 -18.06 -63.72
C GLU A 245 5.80 -18.47 -63.42
N TRP A 246 4.83 -17.84 -64.07
CA TRP A 246 3.41 -18.13 -64.01
C TRP A 246 2.92 -18.68 -65.35
N VAL A 247 2.30 -19.87 -65.33
CA VAL A 247 1.81 -20.55 -66.52
C VAL A 247 0.32 -20.87 -66.35
N ALA A 248 -0.51 -20.30 -67.21
CA ALA A 248 -1.94 -20.57 -67.26
C ALA A 248 -2.28 -21.59 -68.36
N THR A 249 -3.18 -22.52 -68.06
CA THR A 249 -3.72 -23.49 -69.02
C THR A 249 -5.24 -23.50 -68.92
N ASP A 250 -5.95 -23.44 -70.05
CA ASP A 250 -7.41 -23.53 -70.07
C ASP A 250 -7.90 -24.98 -69.84
N CYS A 251 -9.22 -25.20 -69.95
CA CYS A 251 -9.83 -26.52 -69.81
C CYS A 251 -9.56 -27.47 -71.00
N ASN A 252 -9.12 -26.95 -72.15
CA ASN A 252 -8.82 -27.71 -73.37
C ASN A 252 -7.33 -28.01 -73.54
N GLY A 253 -6.48 -27.52 -72.63
CA GLY A 253 -5.03 -27.72 -72.64
C GLY A 253 -4.23 -26.64 -73.37
N MET A 254 -4.87 -25.57 -73.83
CA MET A 254 -4.22 -24.39 -74.41
C MET A 254 -3.45 -23.63 -73.33
N ARG A 255 -2.16 -23.39 -73.58
CA ARG A 255 -1.25 -22.72 -72.66
C ARG A 255 -1.03 -21.28 -73.06
N ALA A 256 -1.15 -20.38 -72.10
CA ALA A 256 -0.76 -18.99 -72.24
C ALA A 256 0.77 -18.84 -72.26
N ASP A 257 1.26 -17.73 -72.81
CA ASP A 257 2.64 -17.31 -72.61
C ASP A 257 2.92 -17.11 -71.12
N ALA A 258 4.06 -17.61 -70.68
CA ALA A 258 4.45 -17.53 -69.29
C ALA A 258 4.75 -16.07 -68.90
N TYR A 259 4.20 -15.62 -67.77
CA TYR A 259 4.57 -14.34 -67.18
C TYR A 259 5.67 -14.56 -66.14
N ILE A 260 6.73 -13.75 -66.19
CA ILE A 260 7.83 -13.80 -65.23
C ILE A 260 7.69 -12.59 -64.32
N GLN A 261 7.51 -12.85 -63.02
CA GLN A 261 7.64 -11.85 -61.97
C GLN A 261 9.08 -11.86 -61.46
N ASP A 262 9.71 -10.69 -61.40
CA ASP A 262 11.04 -10.56 -60.82
C ASP A 262 10.93 -10.13 -59.34
N ILE A 263 11.55 -10.91 -58.45
CA ILE A 263 11.67 -10.58 -57.03
C ILE A 263 13.15 -10.34 -56.75
N PHE A 264 13.50 -9.09 -56.47
CA PHE A 264 14.88 -8.66 -56.23
C PHE A 264 15.20 -8.71 -54.74
N PHE A 265 16.47 -8.95 -54.43
CA PHE A 265 16.94 -9.01 -53.06
C PHE A 265 18.14 -8.09 -52.87
N THR A 266 18.05 -7.12 -51.97
CA THR A 266 19.12 -6.18 -51.62
C THR A 266 19.72 -6.51 -50.26
N ARG A 267 20.94 -6.03 -49.99
CA ARG A 267 21.48 -6.12 -48.62
C ARG A 267 20.77 -5.10 -47.74
N PRO A 268 20.40 -5.46 -46.49
CA PRO A 268 19.78 -4.51 -45.57
C PRO A 268 20.77 -3.40 -45.22
N ASP A 269 20.23 -2.23 -44.86
CA ASP A 269 21.04 -1.18 -44.24
C ASP A 269 21.46 -1.64 -42.83
N LEU A 270 22.69 -1.35 -42.44
CA LEU A 270 23.16 -1.70 -41.09
C LEU A 270 22.51 -0.80 -40.04
N ASP A 271 22.07 0.40 -40.43
CA ASP A 271 21.35 1.33 -39.57
C ASP A 271 19.90 0.86 -39.24
N ASP A 272 19.34 -0.07 -40.02
CA ASP A 272 18.01 -0.64 -39.78
C ASP A 272 17.99 -1.65 -38.61
N PHE A 273 19.17 -2.14 -38.20
CA PHE A 273 19.29 -3.09 -37.11
C PHE A 273 19.08 -2.43 -35.75
N VAL A 274 18.09 -2.90 -35.01
CA VAL A 274 17.70 -2.36 -33.71
C VAL A 274 17.98 -3.33 -32.57
N PHE A 275 18.21 -2.77 -31.39
CA PHE A 275 18.35 -3.54 -30.17
C PHE A 275 17.03 -3.63 -29.39
N SER A 276 16.81 -4.76 -28.72
CA SER A 276 15.73 -4.89 -27.75
C SER A 276 16.10 -5.91 -26.69
N ILE A 277 15.35 -5.93 -25.58
CA ILE A 277 15.43 -7.01 -24.62
C ILE A 277 14.59 -8.19 -25.11
N GLY A 278 15.23 -9.34 -25.24
CA GLY A 278 14.62 -10.61 -25.63
C GLY A 278 13.72 -11.19 -24.53
N GLY A 279 12.88 -12.15 -24.91
CA GLY A 279 12.05 -12.88 -23.96
C GLY A 279 12.88 -13.81 -23.06
N PRO A 280 12.36 -14.21 -21.88
CA PRO A 280 11.07 -13.84 -21.30
C PRO A 280 11.09 -12.44 -20.65
N ALA A 281 9.95 -11.74 -20.69
CA ALA A 281 9.80 -10.35 -20.22
C ALA A 281 9.91 -10.16 -18.69
N ASN A 282 9.80 -11.24 -17.90
CA ASN A 282 9.84 -11.18 -16.44
C ASN A 282 11.26 -11.21 -15.86
N ARG A 283 12.29 -11.13 -16.70
CA ARG A 283 13.68 -11.08 -16.25
C ARG A 283 14.00 -9.68 -15.74
N PRO A 284 14.78 -9.53 -14.66
CA PRO A 284 15.18 -8.23 -14.14
C PRO A 284 16.34 -7.66 -14.96
N VAL A 285 16.09 -7.42 -16.25
CA VAL A 285 17.02 -6.84 -17.22
C VAL A 285 16.39 -5.62 -17.85
N THR A 286 17.20 -4.58 -18.06
CA THR A 286 16.77 -3.38 -18.77
C THR A 286 17.73 -3.08 -19.91
N GLY A 287 17.19 -2.59 -21.01
CA GLY A 287 17.94 -2.19 -22.19
C GLY A 287 17.63 -0.75 -22.55
N LYS A 288 18.65 0.05 -22.81
CA LYS A 288 18.55 1.47 -23.17
C LYS A 288 19.57 1.80 -24.24
N THR A 289 19.27 2.77 -25.09
CA THR A 289 20.29 3.38 -25.97
C THR A 289 21.37 4.04 -25.11
N GLY A 290 22.62 4.08 -25.57
CA GLY A 290 23.71 4.60 -24.74
C GLY A 290 23.52 6.04 -24.28
N VAL A 291 22.95 6.91 -25.12
CA VAL A 291 22.59 8.28 -24.72
C VAL A 291 21.59 8.29 -23.56
N ALA A 292 20.53 7.47 -23.64
CA ALA A 292 19.52 7.36 -22.59
C ALA A 292 20.06 6.70 -21.30
N ALA A 293 21.12 5.90 -21.42
CA ALA A 293 21.82 5.28 -20.29
C ALA A 293 22.92 6.17 -19.68
N GLY A 294 23.12 7.40 -20.17
CA GLY A 294 24.17 8.31 -19.71
C GLY A 294 25.59 7.95 -20.19
N THR A 295 25.69 7.10 -21.22
CA THR A 295 26.95 6.64 -21.82
C THR A 295 26.88 6.82 -23.34
N PRO A 296 26.99 8.05 -23.86
CA PRO A 296 26.73 8.38 -25.26
C PRO A 296 27.68 7.74 -26.28
N GLY A 297 28.74 7.04 -25.85
CA GLY A 297 29.67 6.31 -26.72
C GLY A 297 29.31 4.84 -26.97
N TYR A 298 28.13 4.40 -26.52
CA TYR A 298 27.62 3.04 -26.78
C TYR A 298 26.30 3.13 -27.55
N ASP A 299 26.07 2.19 -28.45
CA ASP A 299 24.80 2.09 -29.17
C ASP A 299 23.72 1.52 -28.25
N TRP A 300 24.10 0.55 -27.42
CA TRP A 300 23.20 -0.17 -26.54
C TRP A 300 23.81 -0.45 -25.17
N VAL A 301 23.01 -0.31 -24.11
CA VAL A 301 23.39 -0.63 -22.73
C VAL A 301 22.37 -1.59 -22.15
N VAL A 302 22.86 -2.72 -21.65
CA VAL A 302 22.04 -3.75 -21.01
C VAL A 302 22.47 -3.88 -19.55
N GLU A 303 21.51 -3.80 -18.64
CA GLU A 303 21.74 -3.91 -17.20
C GLU A 303 20.95 -5.09 -16.64
N TYR A 304 21.65 -6.13 -16.20
CA TYR A 304 21.11 -7.31 -15.52
C TYR A 304 21.22 -7.12 -14.00
N GLN A 305 20.09 -7.11 -13.30
CA GLN A 305 20.10 -7.10 -11.83
C GLN A 305 20.52 -8.46 -11.30
N SER A 306 21.65 -8.50 -10.59
CA SER A 306 22.19 -9.73 -10.00
C SER A 306 23.12 -9.42 -8.85
N CYS A 307 23.07 -10.23 -7.79
CA CYS A 307 24.01 -10.14 -6.67
C CYS A 307 25.39 -10.77 -6.96
N THR A 308 25.53 -11.40 -8.12
CA THR A 308 26.76 -12.09 -8.56
C THR A 308 27.09 -11.73 -10.02
N PRO A 309 28.36 -11.82 -10.44
CA PRO A 309 28.78 -11.56 -11.82
C PRO A 309 28.48 -12.76 -12.74
N ASP A 310 27.26 -13.28 -12.71
CA ASP A 310 26.84 -14.45 -13.48
C ASP A 310 26.57 -14.09 -14.94
N LYS A 311 27.52 -14.44 -15.81
CA LYS A 311 27.43 -14.19 -17.26
C LYS A 311 26.43 -15.10 -17.98
N SER A 312 25.93 -16.16 -17.34
CA SER A 312 24.90 -17.01 -17.95
C SER A 312 23.56 -16.28 -18.13
N LEU A 313 23.39 -15.13 -17.46
CA LEU A 313 22.24 -14.24 -17.62
C LEU A 313 22.20 -13.55 -18.99
N ILE A 314 23.35 -13.42 -19.66
CA ILE A 314 23.45 -12.73 -20.94
C ILE A 314 22.80 -13.59 -22.02
N LEU A 315 21.63 -13.17 -22.52
CA LEU A 315 21.01 -13.82 -23.66
C LEU A 315 21.48 -13.18 -24.96
N HIS A 316 21.58 -14.00 -26.00
CA HIS A 316 21.94 -13.57 -27.34
C HIS A 316 21.06 -12.42 -27.84
N ASP A 317 19.75 -12.58 -27.69
CA ASP A 317 18.71 -11.63 -28.11
C ASP A 317 18.80 -10.27 -27.42
N ASP A 318 19.41 -10.17 -26.23
CA ASP A 318 19.50 -8.91 -25.47
C ASP A 318 20.64 -8.00 -25.97
N VAL A 319 21.65 -8.61 -26.60
CA VAL A 319 22.95 -7.97 -26.88
C VAL A 319 23.33 -8.03 -28.35
N THR A 320 22.43 -8.53 -29.20
CA THR A 320 22.64 -8.66 -30.64
C THR A 320 21.52 -7.89 -31.33
N PRO A 321 21.86 -6.91 -32.20
CA PRO A 321 20.82 -6.17 -32.89
C PRO A 321 20.20 -7.04 -33.98
N TYR A 322 18.93 -6.75 -34.29
CA TYR A 322 18.15 -7.50 -35.27
C TYR A 322 17.36 -6.56 -36.17
N ASP A 323 16.99 -7.08 -37.32
CA ASP A 323 16.04 -6.46 -38.23
C ASP A 323 14.80 -7.36 -38.40
N LEU A 324 13.68 -6.76 -38.80
CA LEU A 324 12.42 -7.45 -39.05
C LEU A 324 12.26 -7.70 -40.55
N SER A 325 12.24 -8.98 -40.91
CA SER A 325 11.95 -9.40 -42.28
C SER A 325 10.63 -8.85 -42.80
N TYR A 326 10.50 -8.67 -44.12
CA TYR A 326 9.24 -8.34 -44.77
C TYR A 326 8.09 -9.26 -44.31
N PHE A 327 8.38 -10.55 -44.10
CA PHE A 327 7.41 -11.56 -43.66
C PHE A 327 7.16 -11.58 -42.15
N HIS A 328 7.73 -10.64 -41.38
CA HIS A 328 7.45 -10.51 -39.96
C HIS A 328 5.98 -10.10 -39.74
N ILE A 329 5.29 -10.86 -38.89
CA ILE A 329 3.94 -10.57 -38.42
C ILE A 329 3.96 -10.57 -36.89
N GLY A 330 3.54 -9.44 -36.31
CA GLY A 330 3.46 -9.23 -34.87
C GLY A 330 2.47 -10.17 -34.16
N GLY A 331 2.44 -10.12 -32.83
CA GLY A 331 1.48 -10.92 -32.04
C GLY A 331 1.81 -12.41 -31.92
N GLY A 332 3.04 -12.83 -32.25
CA GLY A 332 3.49 -14.22 -32.12
C GLY A 332 3.04 -15.14 -33.26
N VAL A 333 2.50 -14.58 -34.34
CA VAL A 333 1.89 -15.33 -35.44
C VAL A 333 2.95 -15.82 -36.45
N ASN A 334 3.87 -14.94 -36.85
CA ASN A 334 5.01 -15.29 -37.71
C ASN A 334 6.19 -14.37 -37.36
N THR A 335 6.90 -14.72 -36.30
CA THR A 335 8.01 -13.88 -35.79
C THR A 335 9.30 -14.18 -36.54
N ARG A 336 9.63 -13.32 -37.51
CA ARG A 336 10.87 -13.44 -38.27
C ARG A 336 11.83 -12.27 -38.01
N ARG A 337 12.54 -12.37 -36.89
CA ARG A 337 13.64 -11.45 -36.53
C ARG A 337 14.95 -12.05 -37.02
N ILE A 338 15.76 -11.25 -37.70
CA ILE A 338 17.05 -11.68 -38.22
C ILE A 338 18.13 -10.93 -37.46
N TYR A 339 18.92 -11.66 -36.68
CA TYR A 339 20.03 -11.10 -35.93
C TYR A 339 21.24 -10.89 -36.86
N ILE A 340 22.01 -9.82 -36.60
CA ILE A 340 23.14 -9.44 -37.46
C ILE A 340 24.20 -10.54 -37.60
N ASP A 341 24.39 -11.39 -36.58
CA ASP A 341 25.35 -12.50 -36.59
C ASP A 341 24.85 -13.72 -37.40
N LYS A 342 23.56 -13.75 -37.77
CA LYS A 342 22.94 -14.78 -38.62
C LYS A 342 22.68 -14.29 -40.04
N LEU A 343 23.20 -13.12 -40.40
CA LEU A 343 22.99 -12.51 -41.71
C LEU A 343 23.78 -13.27 -42.80
N GLU A 344 23.09 -13.94 -43.73
CA GLU A 344 23.70 -14.79 -44.77
C GLU A 344 24.17 -14.01 -46.04
N CYS A 345 24.21 -12.68 -45.99
CA CYS A 345 24.31 -11.81 -47.18
C CYS A 345 25.72 -11.27 -47.48
N ASN A 346 26.74 -12.15 -47.43
CA ASN A 346 28.16 -11.76 -47.50
C ASN A 346 28.59 -10.81 -46.36
N TYR A 347 27.94 -10.90 -45.21
CA TYR A 347 28.41 -10.30 -43.96
C TYR A 347 28.86 -11.39 -42.99
N SER A 348 29.80 -11.05 -42.12
CA SER A 348 30.15 -11.88 -40.98
C SER A 348 30.42 -11.00 -39.78
N VAL A 349 29.98 -11.44 -38.60
CA VAL A 349 30.16 -10.71 -37.35
C VAL A 349 31.20 -11.39 -36.49
N SER A 350 32.10 -10.60 -35.90
CA SER A 350 33.02 -11.05 -34.87
C SER A 350 32.85 -10.24 -33.60
N ILE A 351 33.02 -10.89 -32.45
CA ILE A 351 32.76 -10.32 -31.13
C ILE A 351 34.07 -10.17 -30.38
N LYS A 352 34.26 -9.01 -29.73
CA LYS A 352 35.36 -8.79 -28.79
C LYS A 352 34.80 -8.22 -27.48
N ASP A 353 35.10 -8.90 -26.39
CA ASP A 353 34.69 -8.50 -25.04
C ASP A 353 35.89 -8.02 -24.23
N THR A 354 35.72 -6.89 -23.56
CA THR A 354 36.66 -6.37 -22.56
C THR A 354 35.94 -6.24 -21.22
N GLU A 355 36.44 -6.89 -20.19
CA GLU A 355 35.74 -7.00 -18.90
C GLU A 355 36.37 -6.16 -17.80
N PHE A 356 35.52 -5.56 -16.97
CA PHE A 356 35.90 -4.76 -15.83
C PHE A 356 35.09 -5.18 -14.59
N PRO A 357 35.72 -5.59 -13.49
CA PRO A 357 34.99 -5.88 -12.25
C PRO A 357 34.38 -4.59 -11.68
N ILE A 358 33.14 -4.67 -11.21
CA ILE A 358 32.45 -3.60 -10.49
C ILE A 358 31.94 -4.11 -9.15
N CYS A 359 31.44 -3.20 -8.29
CA CYS A 359 30.93 -3.55 -6.96
C CYS A 359 31.92 -4.37 -6.10
N GLY A 360 33.21 -4.01 -6.14
CA GLY A 360 34.25 -4.76 -5.42
C GLY A 360 34.40 -6.23 -5.87
N GLY A 361 34.01 -6.56 -7.10
CA GLY A 361 34.08 -7.92 -7.67
C GLY A 361 32.77 -8.71 -7.61
N LYS A 362 31.69 -8.14 -7.06
CA LYS A 362 30.35 -8.76 -7.04
C LYS A 362 29.54 -8.50 -8.31
N GLY A 363 30.01 -7.62 -9.19
CA GLY A 363 29.45 -7.40 -10.51
C GLY A 363 30.54 -7.30 -11.59
N VAL A 364 30.12 -7.27 -12.84
CA VAL A 364 31.00 -7.14 -14.00
C VAL A 364 30.39 -6.18 -15.03
N LYS A 365 31.22 -5.33 -15.62
CA LYS A 365 30.92 -4.62 -16.85
C LYS A 365 31.68 -5.28 -17.99
N ILE A 366 31.02 -5.46 -19.12
CA ILE A 366 31.60 -6.00 -20.34
C ILE A 366 31.37 -4.95 -21.41
N ASP A 367 32.47 -4.42 -21.94
CA ASP A 367 32.49 -3.63 -23.16
C ASP A 367 32.59 -4.60 -24.34
N ARG A 368 31.51 -4.72 -25.10
CA ARG A 368 31.39 -5.64 -26.24
C ARG A 368 31.38 -4.85 -27.54
N GLU A 369 32.31 -5.19 -28.43
CA GLU A 369 32.39 -4.69 -29.80
C GLU A 369 31.93 -5.79 -30.77
N LEU A 370 30.91 -5.51 -31.59
CA LEU A 370 30.49 -6.37 -32.70
C LEU A 370 31.01 -5.79 -34.01
N TYR A 371 32.05 -6.38 -34.56
CA TYR A 371 32.63 -5.95 -35.84
C TYR A 371 31.89 -6.62 -37.00
N VAL A 372 31.27 -5.80 -37.86
CA VAL A 372 30.58 -6.27 -39.07
C VAL A 372 31.54 -6.21 -40.25
N PHE A 373 31.97 -7.37 -40.72
CA PHE A 373 32.85 -7.50 -41.89
C PHE A 373 32.02 -7.75 -43.15
N ASP A 374 32.24 -6.93 -44.17
CA ASP A 374 31.63 -7.09 -45.50
C ASP A 374 32.62 -7.82 -46.42
N TRP A 375 32.24 -9.03 -46.85
CA TRP A 375 33.05 -9.83 -47.77
C TRP A 375 33.14 -9.25 -49.18
N CYS A 376 32.18 -8.41 -49.59
CA CYS A 376 32.25 -7.68 -50.86
C CYS A 376 33.20 -6.48 -50.78
N ALA A 377 33.23 -5.77 -49.65
CA ALA A 377 34.13 -4.62 -49.45
C ALA A 377 35.53 -5.03 -48.96
N GLY A 378 35.69 -6.23 -48.40
CA GLY A 378 36.95 -6.75 -47.85
C GLY A 378 37.41 -6.03 -46.59
N LYS A 379 36.51 -5.36 -45.85
CA LYS A 379 36.82 -4.58 -44.65
C LYS A 379 35.67 -4.61 -43.64
N ILE A 380 35.96 -4.20 -42.41
CA ILE A 380 34.94 -3.86 -41.43
C ILE A 380 34.22 -2.60 -41.92
N VAL A 381 32.90 -2.70 -42.06
CA VAL A 381 32.05 -1.60 -42.54
C VAL A 381 31.34 -0.90 -41.39
N ASP A 382 31.13 -1.60 -40.27
CA ASP A 382 30.47 -1.05 -39.09
C ASP A 382 30.92 -1.76 -37.80
N THR A 383 30.73 -1.11 -36.66
CA THR A 383 31.05 -1.65 -35.33
C THR A 383 30.02 -1.19 -34.31
N PHE A 384 29.25 -2.13 -33.77
CA PHE A 384 28.33 -1.83 -32.67
C PHE A 384 29.04 -1.92 -31.32
N HIS A 385 28.87 -0.90 -30.50
CA HIS A 385 29.37 -0.81 -29.14
C HIS A 385 28.26 -1.10 -28.13
N ILE A 386 28.34 -2.23 -27.44
CA ILE A 386 27.37 -2.65 -26.42
C ILE A 386 28.04 -2.66 -25.04
N LEU A 387 27.45 -1.95 -24.08
CA LEU A 387 27.86 -2.02 -22.68
C LEU A 387 26.92 -2.95 -21.90
N ILE A 388 27.44 -4.11 -21.49
CA ILE A 388 26.71 -5.05 -20.66
C ILE A 388 27.13 -4.84 -19.20
N LYS A 389 26.18 -4.61 -18.32
CA LYS A 389 26.42 -4.48 -16.87
C LYS A 389 25.65 -5.57 -16.14
N ILE A 390 26.34 -6.29 -15.27
CA ILE A 390 25.75 -7.29 -14.38
C ILE A 390 26.15 -6.91 -12.97
N GLY A 391 25.17 -6.69 -12.12
CA GLY A 391 25.41 -6.27 -10.75
C GLY A 391 24.14 -5.81 -10.08
N ASP A 392 24.29 -5.32 -8.87
CA ASP A 392 23.20 -4.70 -8.13
C ASP A 392 23.16 -3.21 -8.46
N PHE A 393 22.06 -2.76 -9.06
CA PHE A 393 21.81 -1.37 -9.41
C PHE A 393 20.60 -0.82 -8.65
N GLN A 394 20.08 -1.56 -7.67
CA GLN A 394 18.97 -1.13 -6.83
C GLN A 394 19.53 -0.57 -5.53
N ALA A 395 19.03 0.60 -5.12
CA ALA A 395 19.42 1.15 -3.83
C ALA A 395 18.73 0.41 -2.67
N PRO A 396 19.33 0.40 -1.47
CA PRO A 396 18.71 -0.13 -0.27
C PRO A 396 17.32 0.47 -0.01
N THR A 397 16.45 -0.28 0.66
CA THR A 397 15.09 0.13 0.99
C THR A 397 14.81 -0.03 2.48
N ALA A 398 13.79 0.67 3.00
CA ALA A 398 13.27 0.43 4.35
C ALA A 398 11.83 -0.07 4.32
N THR A 399 11.54 -1.01 5.21
CA THR A 399 10.19 -1.43 5.56
C THR A 399 9.86 -0.98 6.98
N TYR A 400 8.74 -0.27 7.11
CA TYR A 400 8.25 0.27 8.37
C TYR A 400 7.19 -0.68 8.93
N ALA A 401 7.41 -1.21 10.14
CA ALA A 401 6.38 -1.98 10.83
C ALA A 401 5.19 -1.07 11.18
N HIS A 402 3.98 -1.54 10.87
CA HIS A 402 2.75 -0.80 11.12
C HIS A 402 2.59 -0.54 12.63
N HIS A 403 2.49 0.74 13.03
CA HIS A 403 2.42 1.16 14.43
C HIS A 403 3.61 0.78 15.32
N ALA A 404 4.80 0.51 14.77
CA ALA A 404 5.99 0.26 15.60
C ALA A 404 6.37 1.52 16.40
N PRO A 405 6.93 1.36 17.63
CA PRO A 405 7.04 2.49 18.54
C PRO A 405 7.95 3.54 17.93
N TYR A 406 7.35 4.63 17.53
CA TYR A 406 8.03 5.88 17.28
C TYR A 406 8.30 6.61 18.59
N VAL A 407 8.04 6.01 19.75
CA VAL A 407 8.26 6.61 21.07
C VAL A 407 9.36 5.86 21.80
N ILE A 408 10.44 6.56 22.13
CA ILE A 408 11.56 6.04 22.93
C ILE A 408 11.54 6.69 24.31
N SER A 409 11.83 5.90 25.35
CA SER A 409 11.97 6.42 26.71
C SER A 409 13.29 7.17 26.88
N THR A 410 13.27 8.21 27.69
CA THR A 410 14.46 8.73 28.38
C THR A 410 15.17 7.65 29.19
N GLY A 411 16.45 7.87 29.46
CA GLY A 411 17.23 7.11 30.43
C GLY A 411 17.09 7.68 31.86
N PRO A 412 17.45 6.90 32.88
CA PRO A 412 17.18 7.21 34.28
C PRO A 412 18.06 8.31 34.91
N MET A 413 18.97 8.93 34.14
CA MET A 413 20.02 9.80 34.71
C MET A 413 19.97 11.26 34.25
N ASP A 414 19.60 11.55 33.01
CA ASP A 414 19.82 12.89 32.42
C ASP A 414 18.67 13.41 31.54
N CYS A 415 17.48 12.82 31.63
CA CYS A 415 16.32 13.17 30.81
C CYS A 415 16.59 13.15 29.29
N THR A 416 17.51 12.28 28.86
CA THR A 416 17.76 12.07 27.44
C THR A 416 17.59 10.62 27.05
N ALA A 417 17.19 10.38 25.81
CA ALA A 417 17.15 9.04 25.24
C ALA A 417 18.53 8.61 24.74
N ALA A 418 18.77 7.30 24.86
CA ALA A 418 19.86 6.60 24.21
C ALA A 418 19.30 5.44 23.39
N PHE A 419 19.65 5.36 22.10
CA PHE A 419 19.19 4.29 21.23
C PHE A 419 20.28 3.82 20.26
N PRO A 420 20.26 2.54 19.87
CA PRO A 420 21.24 2.00 18.94
C PRO A 420 20.99 2.48 17.51
N VAL A 421 22.06 2.90 16.82
CA VAL A 421 22.01 3.41 15.43
C VAL A 421 22.52 2.40 14.40
N THR A 422 22.78 1.16 14.83
CA THR A 422 23.08 0.05 13.92
C THR A 422 21.80 -0.44 13.25
N VAL A 423 21.90 -1.10 12.09
CA VAL A 423 20.73 -1.62 11.36
C VAL A 423 19.85 -2.53 12.23
N VAL A 424 20.48 -3.44 12.99
CA VAL A 424 19.79 -4.33 13.94
C VAL A 424 19.18 -3.53 15.09
N GLY A 425 19.90 -2.54 15.59
CA GLY A 425 19.45 -1.65 16.65
C GLY A 425 18.21 -0.84 16.28
N ILE A 426 18.23 -0.21 15.10
CA ILE A 426 17.12 0.58 14.57
C ILE A 426 15.87 -0.29 14.39
N LYS A 427 16.03 -1.52 13.87
CA LYS A 427 14.93 -2.48 13.78
C LYS A 427 14.36 -2.83 15.15
N SER A 428 15.22 -3.05 16.15
CA SER A 428 14.78 -3.39 17.50
C SER A 428 14.12 -2.22 18.24
N ALA A 429 14.62 -1.00 18.06
CA ALA A 429 14.16 0.18 18.79
C ALA A 429 12.92 0.83 18.14
N PHE A 430 12.88 0.89 16.81
CA PHE A 430 11.84 1.62 16.06
C PHE A 430 11.01 0.74 15.12
N GLY A 431 11.32 -0.55 14.99
CA GLY A 431 10.64 -1.44 14.03
C GLY A 431 10.90 -1.08 12.56
N VAL A 432 11.97 -0.34 12.28
CA VAL A 432 12.36 0.04 10.91
C VAL A 432 13.45 -0.91 10.43
N GLU A 433 13.12 -1.72 9.43
CA GLU A 433 14.06 -2.66 8.81
C GLU A 433 14.64 -2.06 7.54
N ILE A 434 15.95 -1.80 7.57
CA ILE A 434 16.72 -1.35 6.41
C ILE A 434 17.31 -2.60 5.77
N LYS A 435 16.99 -2.83 4.51
CA LYS A 435 17.43 -4.01 3.77
C LYS A 435 17.81 -3.65 2.35
N ASP A 436 18.66 -4.50 1.81
CA ASP A 436 19.03 -4.47 0.41
C ASP A 436 18.71 -5.84 -0.20
N ASN A 437 18.48 -5.89 -1.52
CA ASN A 437 18.19 -7.15 -2.22
C ASN A 437 19.41 -8.10 -2.22
N CYS A 438 20.62 -7.55 -2.12
CA CYS A 438 21.88 -8.26 -2.23
C CYS A 438 22.73 -8.11 -0.97
N SER A 439 23.25 -6.91 -0.72
CA SER A 439 24.22 -6.65 0.35
C SER A 439 24.22 -5.19 0.77
N LEU A 440 23.63 -4.91 1.93
CA LEU A 440 23.80 -3.63 2.63
C LEU A 440 25.25 -3.48 3.13
N ALA A 441 25.90 -2.36 2.83
CA ALA A 441 27.29 -2.11 3.20
C ALA A 441 27.40 -1.27 4.49
N ASN A 442 26.90 -0.03 4.46
CA ASN A 442 26.95 0.88 5.59
C ASN A 442 25.72 1.78 5.65
N VAL A 443 25.43 2.28 6.84
CA VAL A 443 24.37 3.24 7.10
C VAL A 443 24.95 4.42 7.86
N SER A 444 24.53 5.62 7.50
CA SER A 444 24.81 6.86 8.22
C SER A 444 23.48 7.38 8.78
N VAL A 445 23.48 7.83 10.04
CA VAL A 445 22.29 8.28 10.74
C VAL A 445 22.48 9.71 11.20
N SER A 446 21.47 10.55 11.00
CA SER A 446 21.40 11.93 11.50
C SER A 446 20.03 12.18 12.13
N VAL A 447 19.98 12.97 13.19
CA VAL A 447 18.73 13.33 13.86
C VAL A 447 18.47 14.82 13.71
N TYR A 448 17.22 15.14 13.43
CA TYR A 448 16.70 16.49 13.32
C TYR A 448 15.67 16.70 14.43
N THR A 449 15.74 17.82 15.13
CA THR A 449 14.86 18.11 16.28
C THR A 449 13.99 19.32 15.98
N LYS A 450 12.73 19.31 16.42
CA LYS A 450 11.82 20.47 16.33
C LYS A 450 12.43 21.67 17.07
N ASP A 451 12.62 21.52 18.37
CA ASP A 451 13.05 22.61 19.25
C ASP A 451 14.50 22.45 19.66
N LEU A 452 15.30 23.49 19.45
CA LEU A 452 16.72 23.48 19.76
C LEU A 452 16.96 23.96 21.19
N TYR A 453 17.31 23.03 22.07
CA TYR A 453 17.76 23.33 23.43
C TYR A 453 19.28 23.30 23.54
N VAL A 454 19.88 24.37 24.07
CA VAL A 454 21.32 24.42 24.39
C VAL A 454 21.46 24.68 25.88
N LYS A 455 22.02 23.71 26.61
CA LYS A 455 22.14 23.75 28.09
C LYS A 455 20.80 24.03 28.79
N GLY A 456 19.72 23.43 28.29
CA GLY A 456 18.36 23.60 28.85
C GLY A 456 17.66 24.92 28.48
N ILE A 457 18.24 25.75 27.61
CA ILE A 457 17.63 26.99 27.12
C ILE A 457 17.10 26.77 25.70
N LEU A 458 15.83 27.10 25.45
CA LEU A 458 15.26 27.11 24.10
C LEU A 458 15.92 28.23 23.28
N VAL A 459 16.72 27.85 22.30
CA VAL A 459 17.44 28.77 21.41
C VAL A 459 16.66 29.03 20.13
N ASN A 460 15.92 28.05 19.64
CA ASN A 460 15.12 28.17 18.42
C ASN A 460 13.93 27.21 18.47
N GLU A 461 12.74 27.73 18.16
CA GLU A 461 11.51 26.95 18.04
C GLU A 461 11.31 26.56 16.57
N GLY A 462 11.12 25.28 16.32
CA GLY A 462 10.94 24.75 14.97
C GLY A 462 9.50 24.91 14.46
N PRO A 463 9.28 24.90 13.14
CA PRO A 463 7.93 24.82 12.59
C PRO A 463 7.21 23.54 13.05
N GLU A 464 5.88 23.58 13.17
CA GLU A 464 5.08 22.42 13.63
C GLU A 464 5.22 21.16 12.73
N SER A 465 5.37 21.39 11.43
CA SER A 465 5.67 20.34 10.45
C SER A 465 7.19 20.17 10.31
N PRO A 466 7.72 18.93 10.40
CA PRO A 466 9.13 18.67 10.15
C PRO A 466 9.53 18.81 8.68
N TRP A 467 8.56 18.88 7.77
CA TRP A 467 8.78 18.79 6.33
C TRP A 467 8.92 20.17 5.69
N CYS A 468 9.84 20.31 4.73
CA CYS A 468 9.99 21.52 3.92
C CYS A 468 8.71 21.86 3.15
N THR A 469 8.38 23.15 3.03
CA THR A 469 7.23 23.64 2.26
C THR A 469 7.56 24.00 0.81
N ASP A 470 8.84 24.26 0.51
CA ASP A 470 9.25 24.88 -0.76
C ASP A 470 9.91 23.85 -1.70
N LEU A 471 9.16 22.84 -2.13
CA LEU A 471 9.63 21.88 -3.14
C LEU A 471 9.15 22.26 -4.56
N PRO A 472 10.04 22.31 -5.56
CA PRO A 472 9.64 22.60 -6.94
C PRO A 472 8.92 21.41 -7.60
N THR A 473 7.58 21.54 -7.76
CA THR A 473 6.62 20.64 -8.48
C THR A 473 6.59 19.18 -7.99
N PRO A 474 5.55 18.36 -8.27
CA PRO A 474 4.87 17.49 -7.30
C PRO A 474 5.81 16.46 -6.64
N ARG A 475 6.53 16.90 -5.61
CA ARG A 475 7.47 16.09 -4.85
C ARG A 475 6.97 16.05 -3.42
N ASN A 476 7.01 14.86 -2.83
CA ASN A 476 6.61 14.67 -1.46
C ASN A 476 7.84 14.85 -0.57
N ALA A 477 7.82 15.89 0.27
CA ALA A 477 8.90 16.21 1.20
C ALA A 477 9.28 15.05 2.13
N ARG A 478 8.31 14.18 2.45
CA ARG A 478 8.51 12.99 3.27
C ARG A 478 9.27 11.89 2.53
N THR A 479 8.99 11.68 1.25
CA THR A 479 9.69 10.64 0.47
C THR A 479 11.11 11.07 0.08
N GLU A 480 11.35 12.37 -0.04
CA GLU A 480 12.68 12.93 -0.33
C GLU A 480 13.47 13.29 0.93
N CYS A 481 12.87 13.12 2.12
CA CYS A 481 13.46 13.49 3.39
C CYS A 481 13.97 14.94 3.42
N CYS A 482 13.18 15.86 2.85
CA CYS A 482 13.42 17.29 3.00
C CYS A 482 12.89 17.73 4.37
N ILE A 483 13.82 17.94 5.30
CA ILE A 483 13.53 18.23 6.70
C ILE A 483 13.81 19.71 6.98
N ALA A 484 12.82 20.42 7.52
CA ALA A 484 12.90 21.85 7.89
C ALA A 484 13.45 22.06 9.31
N TRP A 485 13.42 21.01 10.14
CA TRP A 485 13.97 21.02 11.50
C TRP A 485 15.50 21.13 11.52
N ALA A 486 16.07 21.48 12.67
CA ALA A 486 17.52 21.65 12.80
C ALA A 486 18.22 20.29 12.92
N LYS A 487 19.26 20.06 12.11
CA LYS A 487 20.16 18.90 12.26
C LYS A 487 21.02 19.10 13.52
N ILE A 488 21.00 18.12 14.41
CA ILE A 488 21.82 18.13 15.63
C ILE A 488 22.78 16.96 15.63
N ASP A 489 24.06 17.25 15.89
CA ASP A 489 25.11 16.25 15.99
C ASP A 489 25.19 15.73 17.43
N TYR A 490 24.42 14.69 17.72
CA TYR A 490 24.50 13.97 18.99
C TYR A 490 25.73 13.07 19.05
N ALA A 491 26.23 12.84 20.27
CA ALA A 491 27.37 11.94 20.46
C ALA A 491 26.97 10.50 20.13
N ILE A 492 27.84 9.80 19.41
CA ILE A 492 27.69 8.36 19.13
C ILE A 492 28.84 7.62 19.81
N MET A 493 28.50 6.75 20.76
CA MET A 493 29.46 5.92 21.49
C MET A 493 29.07 4.45 21.35
N ASN A 494 29.99 3.60 20.89
CA ASN A 494 29.75 2.16 20.70
C ASN A 494 28.49 1.81 19.87
N GLY A 495 28.16 2.65 18.87
CA GLY A 495 26.98 2.44 18.03
C GLY A 495 25.64 2.81 18.69
N GLN A 496 25.67 3.53 19.82
CA GLN A 496 24.51 4.16 20.43
C GLN A 496 24.60 5.68 20.30
N MET A 497 23.51 6.29 19.85
CA MET A 497 23.32 7.74 19.92
C MET A 497 22.79 8.08 21.30
N ILE A 498 23.40 9.06 21.96
CA ILE A 498 23.11 9.45 23.35
C ILE A 498 22.87 10.97 23.44
N GLY A 499 22.11 11.40 24.45
CA GLY A 499 21.89 12.82 24.71
C GLY A 499 20.75 13.43 23.88
N VAL A 500 19.83 12.60 23.34
CA VAL A 500 18.68 13.10 22.58
C VAL A 500 17.61 13.57 23.58
N PRO A 501 17.25 14.87 23.63
CA PRO A 501 16.33 15.40 24.62
C PRO A 501 14.90 14.91 24.38
N VAL A 502 14.03 15.10 25.37
CA VAL A 502 12.58 14.90 25.25
C VAL A 502 11.98 15.81 24.16
N GLY A 503 11.05 15.27 23.37
CA GLY A 503 10.37 16.00 22.30
C GLY A 503 10.29 15.26 20.96
N ARG A 504 9.90 15.98 19.90
CA ARG A 504 9.71 15.44 18.54
C ARG A 504 10.97 15.55 17.69
N HIS A 505 11.29 14.47 16.98
CA HIS A 505 12.48 14.31 16.16
C HIS A 505 12.19 13.63 14.82
N VAL A 506 13.11 13.79 13.87
CA VAL A 506 13.16 13.02 12.61
C VAL A 506 14.51 12.34 12.51
N MET A 507 14.50 11.03 12.31
CA MET A 507 15.69 10.27 11.96
C MET A 507 15.84 10.28 10.44
N LYS A 508 17.00 10.74 9.94
CA LYS A 508 17.43 10.63 8.55
C LYS A 508 18.51 9.57 8.45
N ILE A 509 18.33 8.63 7.53
CA ILE A 509 19.22 7.49 7.31
C ILE A 509 19.68 7.52 5.85
N GLU A 510 20.99 7.55 5.65
CA GLU A 510 21.63 7.42 4.35
C GLU A 510 22.22 6.00 4.28
N ALA A 511 21.57 5.14 3.49
CA ALA A 511 21.94 3.74 3.35
C ALA A 511 22.68 3.51 2.05
N PHE A 512 23.74 2.72 2.11
CA PHE A 512 24.59 2.37 0.98
C PHE A 512 24.74 0.86 0.88
N ASP A 513 24.68 0.34 -0.33
CA ASP A 513 24.97 -1.07 -0.62
C ASP A 513 26.44 -1.30 -1.00
N GLY A 514 26.80 -2.55 -1.28
CA GLY A 514 28.13 -2.94 -1.75
C GLY A 514 28.47 -2.52 -3.19
N CYS A 515 27.50 -2.02 -3.94
CA CYS A 515 27.62 -1.53 -5.31
C CYS A 515 27.64 0.01 -5.41
N TYR A 516 27.67 0.71 -4.27
CA TYR A 516 27.61 2.16 -4.15
C TYR A 516 26.27 2.79 -4.59
N ASN A 517 25.19 2.01 -4.71
CA ASN A 517 23.87 2.63 -4.79
C ASN A 517 23.50 3.14 -3.40
N SER A 518 22.80 4.26 -3.38
CA SER A 518 22.45 4.94 -2.13
C SER A 518 20.99 5.34 -2.11
N SER A 519 20.40 5.29 -0.93
CA SER A 519 19.06 5.79 -0.68
C SER A 519 19.02 6.64 0.58
N THR A 520 18.11 7.60 0.59
CA THR A 520 17.82 8.41 1.77
C THR A 520 16.45 7.99 2.29
N LEU A 521 16.38 7.69 3.58
CA LEU A 521 15.21 7.19 4.28
C LEU A 521 15.00 8.05 5.53
N CYS A 522 13.75 8.29 5.92
CA CYS A 522 13.46 9.07 7.12
C CYS A 522 12.11 8.73 7.73
N PHE A 523 12.03 8.89 9.05
CA PHE A 523 10.80 8.73 9.80
C PHE A 523 10.83 9.61 11.06
N GLU A 524 9.63 9.97 11.53
CA GLU A 524 9.42 10.75 12.74
C GLU A 524 9.46 9.84 13.97
N PHE A 525 10.05 10.32 15.07
CA PHE A 525 10.00 9.69 16.37
C PHE A 525 9.93 10.74 17.48
N GLU A 526 9.51 10.33 18.67
CA GLU A 526 9.31 11.14 19.84
C GLU A 526 10.08 10.51 21.00
N VAL A 527 10.79 11.34 21.75
CA VAL A 527 11.39 10.94 23.02
C VAL A 527 10.44 11.38 24.11
N LYS A 528 9.97 10.43 24.92
CA LYS A 528 9.11 10.70 26.07
C LYS A 528 9.75 10.24 27.36
N ASP A 529 9.38 10.88 28.47
CA ASP A 529 9.74 10.37 29.78
C ASP A 529 8.82 9.20 30.19
N LYS A 530 9.40 8.03 30.41
CA LYS A 530 8.66 6.84 30.89
C LYS A 530 9.28 6.26 32.16
N ILE A 531 10.18 7.00 32.79
CA ILE A 531 10.86 6.58 34.00
C ILE A 531 10.08 7.17 35.17
N ALA A 532 9.60 6.32 36.06
CA ALA A 532 8.89 6.80 37.25
C ALA A 532 9.84 7.46 38.24
N PRO A 533 9.37 8.48 38.99
CA PRO A 533 10.18 9.17 39.97
C PRO A 533 10.67 8.22 41.07
N VAL A 534 11.80 8.56 41.70
CA VAL A 534 12.32 7.87 42.87
C VAL A 534 11.85 8.61 44.12
N MET A 535 10.88 8.01 44.81
CA MET A 535 10.36 8.53 46.09
C MET A 535 11.23 8.06 47.26
N LYS A 536 11.63 9.00 48.12
CA LYS A 536 12.44 8.75 49.32
C LYS A 536 11.71 9.26 50.56
N CYS A 537 11.43 8.34 51.47
CA CYS A 537 10.73 8.62 52.72
C CYS A 537 11.73 8.55 53.87
N ASP A 538 11.61 9.46 54.84
CA ASP A 538 12.32 9.43 56.12
C ASP A 538 12.01 8.11 56.85
N ASP A 539 13.04 7.42 57.35
CA ASP A 539 12.98 6.14 58.03
C ASP A 539 12.77 6.23 59.56
N ASP A 540 12.93 7.42 60.19
CA ASP A 540 12.84 7.62 61.64
C ASP A 540 11.89 8.77 62.07
N LEU A 541 10.74 8.89 61.39
CA LEU A 541 9.75 9.91 61.70
C LEU A 541 8.94 9.59 62.98
N HIS A 542 9.16 10.39 64.04
CA HIS A 542 8.47 10.31 65.32
C HIS A 542 7.52 11.50 65.54
N ILE A 543 6.22 11.24 65.63
CA ILE A 543 5.19 12.29 65.69
C ILE A 543 4.71 12.47 67.13
N SER A 544 4.70 13.71 67.62
CA SER A 544 4.19 14.04 68.95
C SER A 544 2.88 14.81 68.84
N LEU A 545 1.82 14.34 69.49
CA LEU A 545 0.53 15.05 69.54
C LEU A 545 0.66 16.33 70.38
N SER A 546 -0.01 17.41 69.97
CA SER A 546 0.02 18.70 70.68
C SER A 546 -1.37 19.29 70.88
N ASN A 547 -1.45 20.33 71.72
CA ASN A 547 -2.67 21.04 72.11
C ASN A 547 -2.90 22.35 71.31
N ALA A 548 -2.42 22.41 70.07
CA ALA A 548 -2.37 23.65 69.30
C ALA A 548 -3.16 23.56 67.99
N ASN A 549 -4.50 23.53 68.07
CA ASN A 549 -5.34 24.17 67.03
C ASN A 549 -6.84 24.27 67.36
N GLY A 550 -7.23 24.76 68.53
CA GLY A 550 -8.58 25.34 68.80
C GLY A 550 -9.83 24.49 68.52
N TYR A 551 -9.69 23.22 68.10
CA TYR A 551 -10.78 22.36 67.61
C TYR A 551 -10.83 21.00 68.33
N VAL A 552 -9.69 20.41 68.74
CA VAL A 552 -9.64 19.12 69.48
C VAL A 552 -8.35 19.03 70.30
N ASP A 553 -8.42 18.50 71.52
CA ASP A 553 -7.23 18.12 72.30
C ASP A 553 -6.57 16.88 71.65
N GLY A 554 -5.24 16.88 71.53
CA GLY A 554 -4.46 15.72 71.05
C GLY A 554 -4.47 15.51 69.53
N TYR A 555 -3.94 16.50 68.80
CA TYR A 555 -3.87 16.52 67.34
C TYR A 555 -2.44 16.81 66.85
N ALA A 556 -2.07 16.23 65.71
CA ALA A 556 -0.87 16.58 64.96
C ALA A 556 -1.13 16.51 63.46
N GLN A 557 -0.32 17.25 62.70
CA GLN A 557 -0.34 17.22 61.23
C GLN A 557 1.10 17.06 60.75
N VAL A 558 1.30 16.20 59.75
CA VAL A 558 2.59 15.96 59.11
C VAL A 558 2.44 16.23 57.62
N THR A 559 3.30 17.08 57.08
CA THR A 559 3.28 17.44 55.66
C THR A 559 4.06 16.44 54.82
N ALA A 560 3.79 16.38 53.51
CA ALA A 560 4.57 15.59 52.57
C ALA A 560 6.07 15.98 52.61
N ALA A 561 6.36 17.26 52.83
CA ALA A 561 7.73 17.77 52.95
C ALA A 561 8.45 17.31 54.23
N ASP A 562 7.72 17.03 55.32
CA ASP A 562 8.32 16.47 56.53
C ASP A 562 8.73 14.99 56.36
N ILE A 563 8.15 14.30 55.37
CA ILE A 563 8.42 12.89 55.06
C ILE A 563 9.47 12.75 53.95
N ASP A 564 9.55 13.72 53.04
CA ASP A 564 10.41 13.66 51.85
C ASP A 564 11.90 13.84 52.17
N GLU A 565 12.71 12.82 51.89
CA GLU A 565 14.18 12.84 52.05
C GLU A 565 14.90 13.08 50.71
N GLY A 566 14.35 13.95 49.89
CA GLY A 566 14.91 14.31 48.58
C GLY A 566 14.55 13.30 47.49
N SER A 567 13.24 13.08 47.34
CA SER A 567 12.63 12.46 46.16
C SER A 567 13.02 13.22 44.90
N TRP A 568 13.23 12.51 43.80
CA TRP A 568 13.71 13.10 42.56
C TRP A 568 13.28 12.28 41.35
N ASP A 569 13.31 12.93 40.20
CA ASP A 569 13.02 12.34 38.90
C ASP A 569 14.11 12.75 37.90
N ASN A 570 14.36 11.94 36.87
CA ASN A 570 15.37 12.25 35.86
C ASN A 570 15.01 13.47 35.01
N CYS A 571 13.73 13.71 34.72
CA CYS A 571 13.28 14.81 33.89
C CYS A 571 12.76 15.98 34.69
N LYS A 572 11.90 15.73 35.68
CA LYS A 572 11.45 16.67 36.71
C LYS A 572 10.31 16.05 37.51
N LEU A 573 10.40 16.16 38.84
CA LEU A 573 9.30 15.82 39.73
C LEU A 573 8.23 16.92 39.67
N ALA A 574 6.97 16.54 39.38
CA ALA A 574 5.85 17.48 39.23
C ALA A 574 5.28 17.89 40.58
N TRP A 575 4.95 16.89 41.41
CA TRP A 575 4.33 17.07 42.71
C TRP A 575 4.67 15.89 43.64
N ILE A 576 4.51 16.14 44.94
CA ILE A 576 4.54 15.12 46.00
C ILE A 576 3.31 15.29 46.88
N ALA A 577 2.74 14.19 47.36
CA ALA A 577 1.59 14.20 48.24
C ALA A 577 1.65 13.01 49.19
N VAL A 578 1.05 13.16 50.37
CA VAL A 578 1.01 12.12 51.40
C VAL A 578 -0.40 11.61 51.60
N ARG A 579 -0.53 10.31 51.87
CA ARG A 579 -1.73 9.70 52.44
C ARG A 579 -1.38 8.76 53.58
N ARG A 580 -2.37 8.40 54.39
CA ARG A 580 -2.20 7.46 55.51
C ARG A 580 -3.34 6.47 55.61
N ASN A 581 -3.12 5.35 56.28
CA ASN A 581 -4.23 4.48 56.64
C ASN A 581 -5.06 5.09 57.78
N VAL A 582 -6.37 4.80 57.77
CA VAL A 582 -7.35 5.18 58.79
C VAL A 582 -7.69 3.96 59.64
N PRO A 583 -7.20 3.87 60.89
CA PRO A 583 -7.64 2.85 61.83
C PRO A 583 -9.14 2.93 62.11
N THR A 584 -9.79 1.79 62.34
CA THR A 584 -11.21 1.74 62.71
C THR A 584 -11.51 2.51 64.00
N SER A 585 -10.55 2.58 64.93
CA SER A 585 -10.65 3.41 66.14
C SER A 585 -10.71 4.91 65.86
N CYS A 586 -10.28 5.34 64.68
CA CYS A 586 -10.16 6.76 64.30
C CYS A 586 -11.24 7.26 63.35
N THR A 587 -12.10 6.40 62.82
CA THR A 587 -13.15 6.81 61.88
C THR A 587 -14.00 7.97 62.40
N ALA A 588 -14.34 7.98 63.69
CA ALA A 588 -15.11 9.07 64.30
C ALA A 588 -14.39 10.43 64.27
N SER A 589 -13.06 10.45 64.47
CA SER A 589 -12.25 11.67 64.44
C SER A 589 -12.18 12.25 63.02
N PHE A 590 -12.04 11.39 62.01
CA PHE A 590 -12.05 11.80 60.61
C PHE A 590 -13.42 12.36 60.19
N ILE A 591 -14.53 11.72 60.59
CA ILE A 591 -15.88 12.26 60.35
C ILE A 591 -16.04 13.63 61.02
N GLN A 592 -15.62 13.79 62.28
CA GLN A 592 -15.71 15.06 62.99
C GLN A 592 -14.89 16.19 62.34
N LYS A 593 -13.74 15.84 61.75
CA LYS A 593 -12.87 16.77 61.04
C LYS A 593 -13.44 17.20 59.68
N GLY A 594 -14.45 16.49 59.17
CA GLY A 594 -15.16 16.82 57.94
C GLY A 594 -14.76 15.98 56.73
N TYR A 595 -14.15 14.82 56.93
CA TYR A 595 -13.80 13.91 55.83
C TYR A 595 -14.98 13.10 55.28
N ASP A 596 -16.12 13.06 55.98
CA ASP A 596 -17.40 12.50 55.48
C ASP A 596 -18.05 13.53 54.54
N SER A 597 -17.72 13.43 53.26
CA SER A 597 -18.08 14.39 52.22
C SER A 597 -19.55 14.27 51.82
N ASN A 598 -20.09 13.05 51.87
CA ASN A 598 -21.47 12.77 51.50
C ASN A 598 -22.46 12.91 52.69
N GLY A 599 -21.95 13.05 53.92
CA GLY A 599 -22.68 13.31 55.15
C GLY A 599 -23.49 12.12 55.66
N ASN A 600 -23.09 10.89 55.35
CA ASN A 600 -23.84 9.68 55.69
C ASN A 600 -23.43 9.06 57.04
N GLY A 601 -22.43 9.65 57.72
CA GLY A 601 -21.93 9.22 59.02
C GLY A 601 -20.91 8.07 58.94
N LYS A 602 -20.31 7.81 57.79
CA LYS A 602 -19.26 6.80 57.57
C LYS A 602 -18.15 7.37 56.69
N ILE A 603 -17.03 6.66 56.64
CA ILE A 603 -15.97 6.88 55.66
C ILE A 603 -16.04 5.74 54.65
N ASP A 604 -16.54 6.06 53.47
CA ASP A 604 -16.72 5.14 52.35
C ASP A 604 -15.56 5.28 51.38
N ALA A 605 -14.85 4.19 51.15
CA ALA A 605 -13.65 4.14 50.31
C ALA A 605 -13.92 3.45 48.97
N ALA A 606 -13.28 3.96 47.92
CA ALA A 606 -13.24 3.35 46.60
C ALA A 606 -12.45 2.02 46.61
N PRO A 607 -12.84 1.05 45.77
CA PRO A 607 -12.24 -0.28 45.75
C PRO A 607 -10.95 -0.33 44.92
N PHE A 608 -10.03 0.60 45.16
CA PHE A 608 -8.72 0.68 44.50
C PHE A 608 -7.62 0.67 45.56
N ASP A 609 -6.59 -0.17 45.37
CA ASP A 609 -5.43 -0.23 46.28
C ASP A 609 -4.54 1.02 46.13
N ASP A 610 -4.21 1.40 44.89
CA ASP A 610 -3.38 2.57 44.59
C ASP A 610 -4.16 3.65 43.79
N PRO A 611 -3.90 4.95 44.02
CA PRO A 611 -4.62 6.04 43.33
C PRO A 611 -4.44 6.02 41.81
N LYS A 612 -3.26 5.58 41.35
CA LYS A 612 -2.92 5.45 39.93
C LYS A 612 -3.75 4.39 39.18
N ASP A 613 -4.33 3.44 39.90
CA ASP A 613 -5.07 2.32 39.31
C ASP A 613 -6.53 2.71 39.01
N ALA A 614 -6.99 3.85 39.53
CA ALA A 614 -8.32 4.35 39.26
C ALA A 614 -8.42 4.89 37.81
N PRO A 615 -9.47 4.52 37.05
CA PRO A 615 -9.75 5.15 35.77
C PRO A 615 -9.90 6.67 35.92
N ALA A 616 -9.52 7.44 34.90
CA ALA A 616 -9.75 8.89 34.90
C ALA A 616 -11.25 9.20 35.01
N ASN A 617 -11.61 10.20 35.82
CA ASN A 617 -13.00 10.61 36.10
C ASN A 617 -13.88 9.46 36.64
N TRP A 618 -13.31 8.56 37.47
CA TRP A 618 -14.07 7.43 37.99
C TRP A 618 -15.19 7.90 38.94
N LYS A 619 -16.43 7.46 38.71
CA LYS A 619 -17.60 7.87 39.51
C LYS A 619 -18.30 6.70 40.17
N TRP A 620 -18.54 6.81 41.48
CA TRP A 620 -19.46 5.93 42.19
C TRP A 620 -20.64 6.73 42.74
N ILE A 621 -21.69 6.80 41.94
CA ILE A 621 -22.93 7.53 42.26
C ILE A 621 -24.07 6.54 42.39
N VAL A 622 -24.80 6.61 43.50
CA VAL A 622 -26.04 5.85 43.74
C VAL A 622 -27.13 6.85 44.10
N ASP A 623 -28.29 6.75 43.42
CA ASP A 623 -29.43 7.66 43.61
C ASP A 623 -29.08 9.16 43.47
N GLY A 624 -28.11 9.48 42.59
CA GLY A 624 -27.69 10.86 42.33
C GLY A 624 -26.80 11.48 43.40
N LYS A 625 -26.30 10.69 44.35
CA LYS A 625 -25.33 11.11 45.37
C LYS A 625 -24.03 10.32 45.26
N GLU A 626 -22.93 10.98 45.57
CA GLU A 626 -21.62 10.35 45.72
C GLU A 626 -21.65 9.36 46.88
N VAL A 627 -21.14 8.16 46.62
CA VAL A 627 -21.07 7.08 47.61
C VAL A 627 -19.74 7.10 48.35
N VAL A 628 -18.69 7.61 47.71
CA VAL A 628 -17.33 7.62 48.25
C VAL A 628 -17.02 8.98 48.83
N ASP A 629 -16.19 9.01 49.87
CA ASP A 629 -15.70 10.24 50.48
C ASP A 629 -14.38 10.68 49.84
N GLY A 630 -14.07 11.97 49.90
CA GLY A 630 -12.86 12.52 49.30
C GLY A 630 -12.58 13.98 49.68
N ILE A 631 -11.55 14.56 49.08
CA ILE A 631 -11.29 16.00 49.10
C ILE A 631 -10.98 16.45 47.68
N ASP A 632 -11.76 17.41 47.20
CA ASP A 632 -11.52 18.17 45.97
C ASP A 632 -10.27 19.05 46.19
N ASN A 633 -9.10 18.56 45.78
CA ASN A 633 -7.83 19.24 45.97
C ASN A 633 -7.55 20.23 44.84
N ASN A 634 -8.10 20.01 43.66
CA ASN A 634 -7.86 20.85 42.48
C ASN A 634 -8.90 21.97 42.30
N GLY A 635 -10.00 21.93 43.07
CA GLY A 635 -11.07 22.92 43.10
C GLY A 635 -12.02 22.87 41.90
N ASP A 636 -12.09 21.74 41.20
CA ASP A 636 -12.94 21.59 40.01
C ASP A 636 -14.40 21.21 40.34
N GLY A 637 -14.67 20.92 41.61
CA GLY A 637 -16.00 20.67 42.16
C GLY A 637 -16.42 19.20 42.19
N ASP A 638 -15.52 18.25 41.90
CA ASP A 638 -15.75 16.83 42.19
C ASP A 638 -14.56 16.16 42.92
N ILE A 639 -14.68 14.87 43.21
CA ILE A 639 -13.66 14.06 43.93
C ILE A 639 -13.20 12.86 43.11
N PHE A 640 -13.45 12.88 41.80
CA PHE A 640 -13.27 11.73 40.92
C PHE A 640 -11.88 11.68 40.29
N ASP A 641 -11.05 12.66 40.58
CA ASP A 641 -9.66 12.66 40.19
C ASP A 641 -8.82 11.68 41.01
N ARG A 642 -7.75 11.22 40.37
CA ARG A 642 -6.84 10.25 41.00
C ARG A 642 -6.21 10.86 42.24
N GLY A 643 -6.48 10.22 43.38
CA GLY A 643 -5.93 10.63 44.67
C GLY A 643 -6.86 11.52 45.49
N GLU A 644 -8.01 11.93 44.97
CA GLU A 644 -8.94 12.79 45.72
C GLU A 644 -9.94 12.01 46.57
N PHE A 645 -10.13 10.71 46.32
CA PHE A 645 -11.04 9.85 47.07
C PHE A 645 -10.31 8.97 48.11
N PHE A 646 -11.05 8.55 49.14
CA PHE A 646 -10.61 7.49 50.05
C PHE A 646 -10.50 6.16 49.29
N ALA A 647 -9.47 5.37 49.57
CA ALA A 647 -9.15 4.15 48.83
C ALA A 647 -8.98 2.96 49.76
N THR A 648 -9.33 1.74 49.34
CA THR A 648 -9.09 0.53 50.13
C THR A 648 -7.77 -0.12 49.73
N LYS A 649 -6.80 -0.22 50.64
CA LYS A 649 -5.54 -0.94 50.41
C LYS A 649 -5.34 -2.09 51.40
N GLY A 650 -5.31 -3.32 50.90
CA GLY A 650 -5.09 -4.50 51.76
C GLY A 650 -6.11 -4.64 52.90
N GLY A 651 -7.36 -4.20 52.67
CA GLY A 651 -8.43 -4.21 53.66
C GLY A 651 -8.43 -3.05 54.66
N LYS A 652 -7.48 -2.10 54.55
CA LYS A 652 -7.47 -0.85 55.31
C LYS A 652 -8.00 0.30 54.45
N ILE A 653 -8.63 1.29 55.09
CA ILE A 653 -9.01 2.55 54.43
C ILE A 653 -7.77 3.46 54.39
N MET A 654 -7.49 4.07 53.24
CA MET A 654 -6.44 5.06 53.02
C MET A 654 -7.09 6.41 52.75
N THR A 655 -6.54 7.48 53.32
CA THR A 655 -6.96 8.85 53.03
C THR A 655 -6.69 9.21 51.56
N PRO A 656 -7.37 10.24 51.03
CA PRO A 656 -6.93 10.94 49.83
C PRO A 656 -5.46 11.39 49.95
N LEU A 657 -4.81 11.60 48.80
CA LEU A 657 -3.52 12.28 48.69
C LEU A 657 -3.68 13.75 49.04
N GLN A 658 -2.86 14.26 49.95
CA GLN A 658 -2.91 15.63 50.45
C GLN A 658 -1.51 16.18 50.67
N ASP A 659 -1.38 17.49 50.82
CA ASP A 659 -0.13 18.12 51.24
C ASP A 659 0.27 17.74 52.68
N ALA A 660 -0.71 17.32 53.49
CA ALA A 660 -0.49 16.88 54.86
C ALA A 660 -1.52 15.85 55.31
N VAL A 661 -1.14 15.01 56.26
CA VAL A 661 -2.02 14.03 56.91
C VAL A 661 -2.21 14.35 58.38
N ASP A 662 -3.43 14.10 58.84
CA ASP A 662 -3.87 14.36 60.20
C ASP A 662 -3.69 13.14 61.12
N PHE A 663 -3.31 13.39 62.37
CA PHE A 663 -3.17 12.38 63.44
C PHE A 663 -3.97 12.80 64.67
N PHE A 664 -4.61 11.81 65.31
CA PHE A 664 -5.53 11.99 66.42
C PHE A 664 -5.18 11.06 67.59
N CYS A 665 -5.77 11.29 68.77
CA CYS A 665 -5.57 10.45 69.96
C CYS A 665 -5.81 8.95 69.77
N CYS A 666 -6.75 8.57 68.90
CA CYS A 666 -7.05 7.18 68.58
C CYS A 666 -5.90 6.45 67.85
N ASP A 667 -4.91 7.18 67.33
CA ASP A 667 -3.72 6.65 66.65
C ASP A 667 -2.62 6.21 67.62
N LEU A 668 -2.75 6.48 68.92
CA LEU A 668 -1.77 6.07 69.94
C LEU A 668 -1.68 4.54 70.13
N ALA A 669 -2.69 3.79 69.69
CA ALA A 669 -2.81 2.37 69.97
C ALA A 669 -2.00 1.48 69.01
N GLU A 670 -1.64 1.97 67.82
CA GLU A 670 -0.95 1.20 66.79
C GLU A 670 -0.07 2.07 65.89
N ARG A 671 0.86 1.45 65.17
CA ARG A 671 1.64 2.17 64.14
C ARG A 671 0.74 2.49 62.95
N VAL A 672 0.85 3.72 62.46
CA VAL A 672 0.12 4.21 61.29
C VAL A 672 1.03 4.15 60.08
N THR A 673 0.56 3.53 59.01
CA THR A 673 1.26 3.49 57.72
C THR A 673 0.98 4.77 56.96
N ILE A 674 2.03 5.49 56.58
CA ILE A 674 2.00 6.63 55.68
C ILE A 674 2.60 6.24 54.34
N GLU A 675 2.09 6.84 53.26
CA GLU A 675 2.63 6.71 51.92
C GLU A 675 2.90 8.10 51.35
N LEU A 676 4.14 8.33 50.91
CA LEU A 676 4.52 9.50 50.14
C LEU A 676 4.51 9.13 48.66
N TRP A 677 3.63 9.76 47.92
CA TRP A 677 3.45 9.60 46.48
C TRP A 677 4.05 10.78 45.74
N GLY A 678 4.53 10.54 44.53
CA GLY A 678 4.91 11.59 43.61
C GLY A 678 4.74 11.14 42.17
N ALA A 679 4.57 12.13 41.30
CA ALA A 679 4.56 11.91 39.86
C ALA A 679 5.52 12.88 39.17
N ASP A 680 6.05 12.44 38.04
CA ASP A 680 6.85 13.28 37.16
C ASP A 680 5.97 14.17 36.27
N THR A 681 6.62 15.02 35.47
CA THR A 681 5.96 15.86 34.47
C THR A 681 5.92 15.20 33.08
N ALA A 682 5.84 13.87 32.96
CA ALA A 682 5.97 13.17 31.67
C ALA A 682 5.00 13.69 30.59
N ASP A 683 5.57 14.59 29.79
CA ASP A 683 5.20 15.26 28.56
C ASP A 683 3.95 16.16 28.42
N ASN A 684 4.30 17.35 27.91
CA ASN A 684 3.55 18.57 27.60
C ASN A 684 2.88 19.30 28.79
N PRO A 685 3.50 20.39 29.33
CA PRO A 685 2.86 21.25 30.34
C PRO A 685 1.60 21.98 29.81
N TYR A 686 1.26 21.83 28.53
CA TYR A 686 0.03 22.34 27.89
C TYR A 686 -1.05 21.27 27.65
N THR A 687 -0.80 19.98 27.93
CA THR A 687 -1.86 18.95 27.85
C THR A 687 -2.51 18.79 29.21
N GLN A 688 -3.83 19.03 29.26
CA GLN A 688 -4.68 18.85 30.44
C GLN A 688 -4.88 17.37 30.84
N ASN A 689 -4.16 16.44 30.22
CA ASN A 689 -4.26 15.01 30.50
C ASN A 689 -3.18 14.62 31.51
N ILE A 690 -3.56 14.55 32.79
CA ILE A 690 -2.79 13.97 33.90
C ILE A 690 -2.39 12.49 33.68
N ASP A 691 -2.95 11.84 32.63
CA ASP A 691 -2.81 10.42 32.29
C ASP A 691 -1.48 9.98 31.65
N GLU A 692 -0.50 10.86 31.43
CA GLU A 692 0.83 10.48 30.90
C GLU A 692 1.97 10.54 31.93
N SER A 693 1.70 11.02 33.16
CA SER A 693 2.69 11.09 34.24
C SER A 693 3.04 9.71 34.81
N ASN A 694 4.31 9.46 35.12
CA ASN A 694 4.73 8.23 35.79
C ASN A 694 4.70 8.43 37.31
N TRP A 695 4.10 7.48 38.04
CA TRP A 695 3.85 7.59 39.49
C TRP A 695 4.64 6.56 40.26
N ASN A 696 5.17 6.96 41.41
CA ASN A 696 5.78 6.04 42.35
C ASN A 696 5.49 6.49 43.78
N TYR A 697 5.76 5.61 44.74
CA TYR A 697 5.60 5.91 46.16
C TYR A 697 6.64 5.20 47.02
N CYS A 698 6.87 5.77 48.20
CA CYS A 698 7.51 5.10 49.33
C CYS A 698 6.56 5.08 50.51
N TRP A 699 6.82 4.23 51.50
CA TRP A 699 5.96 4.07 52.67
C TRP A 699 6.80 3.92 53.93
N ASN A 700 6.23 4.35 55.06
CA ASN A 700 6.81 4.16 56.39
C ASN A 700 5.70 3.91 57.44
N ASP A 701 6.02 3.21 58.51
CA ASP A 701 5.15 2.98 59.66
C ASP A 701 5.59 3.89 60.82
N VAL A 702 4.85 4.97 61.04
CA VAL A 702 5.18 5.98 62.05
C VAL A 702 4.63 5.62 63.43
N LEU A 703 5.39 6.00 64.47
CA LEU A 703 4.96 5.88 65.86
C LEU A 703 4.44 7.23 66.35
N ILE A 704 3.20 7.23 66.84
CA ILE A 704 2.55 8.40 67.44
C ILE A 704 2.75 8.33 68.95
N GLU A 705 3.25 9.41 69.55
CA GLU A 705 3.45 9.50 70.99
C GLU A 705 2.75 10.75 71.58
N ASP A 706 2.14 10.59 72.75
CA ASP A 706 1.68 11.72 73.56
C ASP A 706 2.76 12.08 74.58
N LYS A 707 3.53 13.15 74.29
CA LYS A 707 4.65 13.63 75.13
C LYS A 707 4.30 14.85 75.98
N VAL A 708 3.07 15.37 75.89
CA VAL A 708 2.69 16.59 76.60
C VAL A 708 2.44 16.24 78.07
N ALA A 709 3.22 16.83 78.97
CA ALA A 709 3.01 16.68 80.41
C ALA A 709 1.73 17.43 80.84
N PRO A 710 0.91 16.85 81.73
CA PRO A 710 -0.23 17.57 82.29
C PRO A 710 0.23 18.82 83.04
N THR A 711 -0.60 19.86 83.07
CA THR A 711 -0.44 21.04 83.92
C THR A 711 -1.69 21.28 84.76
N CYS A 712 -1.52 21.71 86.00
CA CYS A 712 -2.62 22.03 86.90
C CYS A 712 -2.45 23.38 87.57
N VAL A 713 -3.58 23.99 87.90
CA VAL A 713 -3.67 25.21 88.70
C VAL A 713 -4.44 24.87 89.98
N ALA A 714 -3.76 25.01 91.11
CA ALA A 714 -4.39 24.84 92.42
C ALA A 714 -5.31 26.02 92.74
N PRO A 715 -6.39 25.80 93.52
CA PRO A 715 -7.18 26.89 94.07
C PRO A 715 -6.33 27.76 95.01
N TRP A 716 -6.71 29.03 95.15
CA TRP A 716 -5.95 30.01 95.95
C TRP A 716 -5.81 29.59 97.41
N ASP A 717 -4.67 29.91 98.01
CA ASP A 717 -4.47 29.73 99.45
C ASP A 717 -5.48 30.57 100.24
N ILE A 718 -6.02 29.98 101.32
CA ILE A 718 -7.03 30.62 102.16
C ILE A 718 -6.63 30.58 103.63
N THR A 719 -7.28 31.43 104.42
CA THR A 719 -7.08 31.47 105.88
C THR A 719 -8.42 31.34 106.58
N VAL A 720 -8.51 30.41 107.52
CA VAL A 720 -9.72 30.12 108.32
C VAL A 720 -9.37 30.08 109.80
N ASP A 721 -10.36 30.19 110.67
CA ASP A 721 -10.15 30.07 112.12
C ASP A 721 -10.30 28.61 112.59
N CYS A 722 -9.74 28.27 113.76
CA CYS A 722 -9.68 26.88 114.25
C CYS A 722 -11.03 26.25 114.63
N ASP A 723 -12.11 27.02 114.72
CA ASP A 723 -13.48 26.56 114.94
C ASP A 723 -14.29 26.42 113.64
N GLU A 724 -13.66 26.63 112.47
CA GLU A 724 -14.27 26.44 111.16
C GLU A 724 -14.78 25.00 111.00
N LYS A 725 -16.10 24.85 110.95
CA LYS A 725 -16.77 23.53 110.93
C LYS A 725 -16.43 22.72 109.67
N ASN A 726 -16.13 23.41 108.57
CA ASN A 726 -15.79 22.75 107.30
C ASN A 726 -14.37 22.14 107.31
N LEU A 727 -13.54 22.38 108.33
CA LEU A 727 -12.26 21.67 108.47
C LEU A 727 -12.44 20.16 108.73
N ALA A 728 -13.61 19.72 109.22
CA ALA A 728 -13.91 18.31 109.44
C ALA A 728 -14.04 17.50 108.13
N ILE A 729 -14.43 18.15 107.03
CA ILE A 729 -14.65 17.51 105.72
C ILE A 729 -13.42 17.60 104.79
N ILE A 730 -12.30 18.13 105.29
CA ILE A 730 -11.13 18.45 104.46
C ILE A 730 -10.51 17.21 103.79
N GLU A 731 -10.67 16.02 104.38
CA GLU A 731 -10.14 14.76 103.85
C GLU A 731 -11.02 14.16 102.73
N ASP A 732 -12.28 14.59 102.61
CA ASP A 732 -13.15 14.20 101.50
C ASP A 732 -12.88 15.09 100.29
N LYS A 733 -12.38 14.50 99.19
CA LYS A 733 -12.03 15.24 97.97
C LYS A 733 -13.19 16.09 97.45
N VAL A 734 -14.38 15.51 97.35
CA VAL A 734 -15.56 16.14 96.71
C VAL A 734 -16.17 17.18 97.64
N ALA A 735 -16.33 16.87 98.93
CA ALA A 735 -16.88 17.81 99.89
C ALA A 735 -15.92 18.99 100.17
N SER A 736 -14.61 18.72 100.25
CA SER A 736 -13.58 19.74 100.42
C SER A 736 -13.49 20.67 99.20
N ALA A 737 -13.59 20.12 97.99
CA ALA A 737 -13.62 20.89 96.75
C ALA A 737 -14.77 21.91 96.69
N ALA A 738 -15.96 21.52 97.14
CA ALA A 738 -17.14 22.41 97.13
C ALA A 738 -16.99 23.64 98.03
N VAL A 739 -16.18 23.56 99.10
CA VAL A 739 -16.02 24.65 100.09
C VAL A 739 -14.72 25.43 99.88
N PHE A 740 -13.63 24.74 99.54
CA PHE A 740 -12.29 25.32 99.49
C PHE A 740 -11.71 25.40 98.07
N GLY A 741 -12.50 25.08 97.05
CA GLY A 741 -12.09 25.01 95.64
C GLY A 741 -11.44 23.67 95.28
N ASP A 742 -11.50 23.30 94.00
CA ASP A 742 -10.82 22.13 93.43
C ASP A 742 -9.67 22.55 92.50
N VAL A 743 -8.79 21.59 92.20
CA VAL A 743 -7.75 21.76 91.18
C VAL A 743 -8.39 21.86 89.78
N SER A 744 -7.93 22.81 88.98
CA SER A 744 -8.27 22.87 87.55
C SER A 744 -7.11 22.36 86.70
N ILE A 745 -7.38 21.44 85.80
CA ILE A 745 -6.40 20.91 84.84
C ILE A 745 -6.44 21.81 83.61
N THR A 746 -5.30 22.39 83.24
CA THR A 746 -5.23 23.43 82.21
C THR A 746 -4.75 22.91 80.85
N THR A 747 -3.82 21.95 80.81
CA THR A 747 -3.31 21.32 79.57
C THR A 747 -2.78 19.91 79.84
N GLY A 748 -2.55 19.10 78.80
CA GLY A 748 -1.75 17.85 78.84
C GLY A 748 -2.50 16.58 79.27
N SER A 749 -3.83 16.65 79.30
CA SER A 749 -4.74 15.49 79.43
C SER A 749 -5.26 15.04 78.06
N ASP A 750 -4.43 15.16 77.03
CA ASP A 750 -4.92 15.35 75.67
C ASP A 750 -5.53 14.06 75.08
N CYS A 751 -4.99 12.89 75.42
CA CYS A 751 -5.48 11.61 74.89
C CYS A 751 -5.73 10.51 75.94
N ALA A 752 -5.55 10.82 77.23
CA ALA A 752 -5.67 9.84 78.32
C ALA A 752 -6.39 10.42 79.54
N ASN A 753 -7.14 9.56 80.24
CA ASN A 753 -7.70 9.89 81.55
C ASN A 753 -6.56 10.04 82.57
N LEU A 754 -6.48 11.19 83.24
CA LEU A 754 -5.51 11.43 84.30
C LEU A 754 -5.96 10.77 85.62
N ASP A 755 -5.09 9.95 86.21
CA ASP A 755 -5.31 9.50 87.59
C ASP A 755 -5.02 10.65 88.56
N THR A 756 -5.97 10.96 89.44
CA THR A 756 -5.88 12.11 90.36
C THR A 756 -5.94 11.64 91.80
N VAL A 757 -4.77 11.60 92.45
CA VAL A 757 -4.65 11.24 93.86
C VAL A 757 -4.71 12.49 94.74
N TYR A 758 -5.75 12.60 95.57
CA TYR A 758 -5.93 13.69 96.53
C TYR A 758 -5.41 13.30 97.91
N THR A 759 -4.54 14.13 98.49
CA THR A 759 -3.97 13.93 99.82
C THR A 759 -4.01 15.20 100.67
N VAL A 760 -4.13 15.03 101.98
CA VAL A 760 -4.18 16.15 102.94
C VAL A 760 -3.16 15.95 104.05
N THR A 761 -2.30 16.93 104.24
CA THR A 761 -1.31 16.95 105.32
C THR A 761 -1.66 18.03 106.34
N LYS A 762 -1.96 17.63 107.58
CA LYS A 762 -2.32 18.53 108.68
C LYS A 762 -1.12 18.77 109.61
N ASN A 763 -0.46 19.91 109.46
CA ASN A 763 0.61 20.36 110.35
C ASN A 763 0.05 21.36 111.38
N LEU A 764 -0.79 20.84 112.28
CA LEU A 764 -1.46 21.61 113.33
C LEU A 764 -0.82 21.36 114.70
N LYS A 765 -0.57 22.42 115.47
CA LYS A 765 -0.19 22.34 116.89
C LYS A 765 -1.30 22.98 117.70
N CYS A 766 -1.96 22.21 118.57
CA CYS A 766 -3.09 22.69 119.39
C CYS A 766 -4.26 23.27 118.56
N GLY A 767 -4.59 22.66 117.41
CA GLY A 767 -5.75 23.03 116.59
C GLY A 767 -5.53 24.20 115.61
N TYR A 768 -4.39 24.87 115.65
CA TYR A 768 -3.99 25.91 114.69
C TYR A 768 -2.69 25.53 113.97
N GLY A 769 -2.45 26.08 112.78
CA GLY A 769 -1.28 25.75 111.96
C GLY A 769 -1.60 25.68 110.48
N LYS A 770 -0.93 24.80 109.75
CA LYS A 770 -1.01 24.71 108.29
C LYS A 770 -1.63 23.39 107.85
N ILE A 771 -2.66 23.45 107.02
CA ILE A 771 -3.16 22.29 106.28
C ILE A 771 -2.75 22.44 104.82
N VAL A 772 -2.15 21.41 104.23
CA VAL A 772 -1.82 21.37 102.80
C VAL A 772 -2.69 20.33 102.13
N ARG A 773 -3.44 20.74 101.13
CA ARG A 773 -4.12 19.86 100.19
C ARG A 773 -3.21 19.67 98.98
N SER A 774 -3.04 18.43 98.53
CA SER A 774 -2.26 18.09 97.34
C SER A 774 -3.05 17.22 96.38
N TRP A 775 -2.89 17.51 95.09
CA TRP A 775 -3.41 16.70 93.99
C TRP A 775 -2.22 16.24 93.14
N ALA A 776 -1.94 14.94 93.17
CA ALA A 776 -0.98 14.32 92.26
C ALA A 776 -1.74 13.83 91.03
N LEU A 777 -1.42 14.39 89.86
CA LEU A 777 -1.99 14.01 88.57
C LEU A 777 -0.98 13.12 87.85
N THR A 778 -1.34 11.87 87.61
CA THR A 778 -0.49 10.89 86.94
C THR A 778 -1.08 10.54 85.58
N LYS A 779 -0.24 10.66 84.55
CA LYS A 779 -0.52 10.23 83.18
C LYS A 779 0.33 9.00 82.89
N GLU A 780 -0.31 7.90 82.53
CA GLU A 780 0.39 6.72 82.04
C GLU A 780 0.83 6.96 80.59
N THR A 781 2.12 6.78 80.30
CA THR A 781 2.67 6.83 78.94
C THR A 781 3.39 5.54 78.61
N VAL A 782 3.62 5.27 77.33
CA VAL A 782 4.37 4.09 76.85
C VAL A 782 5.80 4.04 77.41
N LYS A 783 6.36 5.18 77.83
CA LYS A 783 7.71 5.30 78.42
C LYS A 783 7.70 5.39 79.96
N GLY A 784 6.53 5.26 80.60
CA GLY A 784 6.35 5.31 82.06
C GLY A 784 5.43 6.45 82.54
N PRO A 785 5.02 6.45 83.81
CA PRO A 785 4.10 7.45 84.34
C PRO A 785 4.76 8.83 84.48
N ILE A 786 4.08 9.88 84.02
CA ILE A 786 4.43 11.28 84.26
C ILE A 786 3.51 11.81 85.35
N THR A 787 4.07 12.22 86.50
CA THR A 787 3.30 12.76 87.63
C THR A 787 3.65 14.22 87.89
N ILE A 788 2.64 15.08 87.96
CA ILE A 788 2.76 16.45 88.47
C ILE A 788 1.97 16.62 89.76
N THR A 789 2.28 17.61 90.59
CA THR A 789 1.56 17.85 91.84
C THR A 789 1.22 19.32 92.05
N CYS A 790 -0.05 19.59 92.33
CA CYS A 790 -0.56 20.90 92.75
C CYS A 790 -0.82 20.94 94.24
N TYR A 791 -0.60 22.11 94.86
CA TYR A 791 -0.79 22.31 96.30
C TYR A 791 -1.63 23.54 96.59
N GLN A 792 -2.54 23.42 97.54
CA GLN A 792 -3.21 24.56 98.19
C GLN A 792 -2.89 24.53 99.68
N THR A 793 -2.52 25.69 100.22
CA THR A 793 -2.33 25.89 101.66
C THR A 793 -3.56 26.54 102.29
N ILE A 794 -4.05 25.92 103.36
CA ILE A 794 -5.06 26.50 104.25
C ILE A 794 -4.38 26.82 105.59
N TRP A 795 -4.36 28.11 105.94
CA TRP A 795 -3.84 28.60 107.21
C TRP A 795 -4.95 28.61 108.26
N VAL A 796 -4.77 27.87 109.35
CA VAL A 796 -5.73 27.79 110.46
C VAL A 796 -5.24 28.68 111.60
N ARG A 797 -5.97 29.76 111.89
CA ARG A 797 -5.65 30.73 112.95
C ARG A 797 -6.21 30.30 114.31
N PRO A 798 -5.49 30.56 115.41
CA PRO A 798 -6.01 30.32 116.76
C PRO A 798 -7.01 31.41 117.16
N ILE A 799 -8.13 31.00 117.73
CA ILE A 799 -9.03 31.89 118.47
C ILE A 799 -8.67 31.81 119.95
N HIS A 800 -8.36 32.94 120.58
CA HIS A 800 -8.19 33.04 122.02
C HIS A 800 -9.48 33.62 122.64
N GLN A 801 -10.35 32.76 123.15
CA GLN A 801 -11.45 33.20 124.02
C GLN A 801 -10.95 33.33 125.45
N TYR A 802 -10.98 34.55 126.01
CA TYR A 802 -10.70 34.80 127.41
C TYR A 802 -12.01 34.85 128.19
N ASP A 803 -12.37 33.75 128.87
CA ASP A 803 -13.45 33.76 129.86
C ASP A 803 -12.94 34.41 131.16
N ILE A 804 -13.34 35.67 131.40
CA ILE A 804 -13.10 36.35 132.69
C ILE A 804 -14.13 35.83 133.69
N CYS A 805 -13.71 34.88 134.52
CA CYS A 805 -14.54 34.31 135.59
C CYS A 805 -14.35 35.11 136.89
N SER A 806 -15.26 36.03 137.21
CA SER A 806 -15.28 36.78 138.47
C SER A 806 -16.06 36.03 139.56
N LEU A 807 -15.36 35.66 140.65
CA LEU A 807 -15.85 34.94 141.83
C LEU A 807 -16.90 35.73 142.64
N LYS A 808 -18.00 35.07 143.04
CA LYS A 808 -18.54 35.16 144.41
C LYS A 808 -19.45 33.98 144.80
N THR A 809 -19.08 33.41 145.97
CA THR A 809 -19.87 32.67 146.98
C THR A 809 -20.40 31.25 146.72
N TRP A 810 -19.58 30.27 147.17
CA TRP A 810 -19.89 29.18 148.11
C TRP A 810 -21.35 28.76 148.34
N THR A 811 -21.68 27.49 148.03
CA THR A 811 -22.15 26.51 149.05
C THR A 811 -21.88 25.08 148.59
N LEU A 812 -21.41 24.24 149.54
CA LEU A 812 -21.01 22.84 149.40
C LEU A 812 -22.17 21.89 149.03
N ILE A 813 -21.84 20.80 148.32
CA ILE A 813 -22.14 19.35 148.58
C ILE A 813 -21.46 18.57 147.43
N ALA A 814 -20.23 18.05 147.57
CA ALA A 814 -19.81 16.77 148.17
C ALA A 814 -19.89 15.53 147.23
N LYS A 815 -18.72 14.84 147.11
CA LYS A 815 -18.39 13.53 146.48
C LYS A 815 -18.40 13.49 144.94
N ARG A 816 -17.30 13.34 144.19
CA ARG A 816 -16.04 12.55 144.31
C ARG A 816 -16.25 11.02 144.25
N GLN A 817 -15.75 10.47 143.13
CA GLN A 817 -15.40 9.07 142.75
C GLN A 817 -16.22 8.63 141.53
N SER A 818 -15.67 8.16 140.41
CA SER A 818 -14.30 7.77 140.05
C SER A 818 -14.32 7.28 138.58
N LEU A 819 -13.22 7.52 137.83
CA LEU A 819 -12.59 6.59 136.87
C LEU A 819 -13.47 5.96 135.75
N ILE A 820 -13.27 6.12 134.44
CA ILE A 820 -12.14 5.73 133.55
C ILE A 820 -12.63 6.12 132.12
N ARG A 821 -11.95 6.98 131.36
CA ARG A 821 -10.84 6.74 130.41
C ARG A 821 -11.29 6.30 129.01
N PHE A 822 -10.84 7.10 128.04
CA PHE A 822 -10.83 6.99 126.57
C PHE A 822 -12.11 7.32 125.81
#